data_AF-A0A7Y8HAG8-F1
#
_entry.id   AF-A0A7Y8HAG8-F1
#
_cell.length_a   1.000
_cell.length_b   1.000
_cell.length_c   1.000
_cell.angle_alpha   90.00
_cell.angle_beta   90.00
_cell.angle_gamma   90.00
#
_symmetry.space_group_name_H-M   'P 1'
#
loop_
_entity.id
_entity.type
_entity.pdbx_description
1 polymer ?
#
loop_
_entity_poly.entity_id
_entity_poly.type
_entity_poly.pdbx_seq_one_letter_code
_entity_poly.pdbx_strand_id
1 'polypeptide(L)'
;MPISLNENYWKEHFYLTPFEIDQLYEYIKKEKQPLPLEEIAETIVRNLFEREEREPNLRVYSPERKYKIREKIFFIRGGGKRYAKILDISTNHSSTLFSKEIIYDRITVQFLDNGEIAKFVSNCPDFPLRFKGETRVSKNGVIYETPGQIVTQFKDHILPVVKNALNEDERFIYFENEWFLKELLIEFSSGELDNIHSIISLDRELSSKDILKAIFKVTNDDNKKYKSFAFSLNCALRDDHIRRFVYDDKESDIIWYLAPPPKEVSFTLTNEALSSGYIKVSSDLLKIMYYYGIGSNVTLVCYGDYEIKGVLDESKKRISGQEIKSWYEENRLREKDRVYIKCPDGFGSPLRLYTFHEMQNYRGGEGGEEEETSEKIYLREKIYQILKSENIYLHYKQIKDKVFESIGREVELSSIVGTLSHESHLFRRFLPTRGIWGLAEWSEKQIEIDKTSLLLAIGEEDWVYRVLKDLSRPLQTKEIAQEIAKRFVISPKELLEINFINPNDVRLVKLIGGSWGLKEWVEDWKEEIKKVEALLEKIFDQKEALSSILTEKEDSISRLSLLGENENQCLRSIDLLDAELKIIEEELEKSSIKKSRKKKSISEIENETERIKKQICSLGYRNKIAFIFPLFSLIIFVGMLVWYFKPITYLFLFLFLSSLVYCFFNCFIRYKLKKHVSIKNQEKGNLEIVLTKVEEEELTLKNKVNQKIVLIEKYKKELQDIATDISEVKKKINDLEEKEKIHDQFLSQHDTHKLIQRKEELLNNIEKVL
;
A
#
# COMPACT_ATOMS: atom_id res chain seq x y z
N MET A 1 62.78 13.45 3.17
CA MET A 1 64.19 13.71 3.57
C MET A 1 64.54 12.74 4.68
N PRO A 2 65.73 12.12 4.69
CA PRO A 2 66.07 11.19 5.78
C PRO A 2 66.22 11.98 7.10
N ILE A 3 65.62 11.50 8.18
CA ILE A 3 65.47 12.19 9.48
C ILE A 3 66.84 12.25 10.19
N SER A 4 67.26 13.40 10.72
CA SER A 4 68.45 13.50 11.57
C SER A 4 68.10 13.20 13.03
N LEU A 5 68.59 12.08 13.59
CA LEU A 5 68.25 11.63 14.96
C LEU A 5 68.79 12.50 16.13
N ASN A 6 68.85 13.83 16.09
CA ASN A 6 69.56 14.67 17.10
C ASN A 6 68.97 14.64 18.53
N GLU A 7 69.53 15.42 19.47
CA GLU A 7 68.96 15.54 20.83
C GLU A 7 67.47 15.94 20.79
N ASN A 8 67.11 16.87 19.90
CA ASN A 8 65.71 17.24 19.68
C ASN A 8 64.90 16.05 19.16
N TYR A 9 65.48 15.12 18.42
CA TYR A 9 64.79 13.90 18.04
C TYR A 9 64.37 13.10 19.27
N TRP A 10 65.25 12.81 20.22
CA TRP A 10 64.86 12.00 21.39
C TRP A 10 63.85 12.67 22.31
N LYS A 11 63.88 14.00 22.38
CA LYS A 11 62.98 14.81 23.22
C LYS A 11 61.63 15.11 22.57
N GLU A 12 61.64 15.39 21.27
CA GLU A 12 60.49 15.99 20.56
C GLU A 12 59.98 15.12 19.40
N HIS A 13 60.80 14.21 18.88
CA HIS A 13 60.47 13.41 17.68
C HIS A 13 60.67 11.91 17.85
N PHE A 14 60.91 11.42 19.07
CA PHE A 14 61.02 10.00 19.33
C PHE A 14 59.62 9.45 19.45
N TYR A 15 59.28 8.63 18.47
CA TYR A 15 58.05 7.88 18.43
C TYR A 15 58.38 6.48 17.94
N LEU A 16 57.62 5.52 18.44
CA LEU A 16 57.75 4.13 18.03
C LEU A 16 56.91 3.94 16.78
N THR A 17 57.55 3.45 15.73
CA THR A 17 56.82 2.99 14.56
C THR A 17 56.31 1.58 14.82
N PRO A 18 55.26 1.11 14.13
CA PRO A 18 54.76 -0.25 14.27
C PRO A 18 55.85 -1.33 14.12
N PHE A 19 56.86 -1.05 13.29
CA PHE A 19 58.01 -1.93 13.09
C PHE A 19 58.82 -2.16 14.37
N GLU A 20 59.05 -1.13 15.19
CA GLU A 20 59.78 -1.31 16.46
C GLU A 20 58.98 -2.14 17.45
N ILE A 21 57.66 -1.97 17.47
CA ILE A 21 56.77 -2.74 18.33
C ILE A 21 56.75 -4.22 17.91
N ASP A 22 56.77 -4.50 16.60
CA ASP A 22 56.86 -5.87 16.08
C ASP A 22 58.17 -6.57 16.49
N GLN A 23 59.27 -5.84 16.51
CA GLN A 23 60.55 -6.40 16.96
C GLN A 23 60.56 -6.69 18.46
N LEU A 24 59.91 -5.85 19.27
CA LEU A 24 59.73 -6.11 20.69
C LEU A 24 58.86 -7.32 20.95
N TYR A 25 57.79 -7.47 20.18
CA TYR A 25 56.93 -8.64 20.26
C TYR A 25 57.73 -9.93 20.04
N GLU A 26 58.56 -10.00 18.99
CA GLU A 26 59.43 -11.16 18.75
C GLU A 26 60.45 -11.39 19.87
N TYR A 27 60.92 -10.32 20.52
CA TYR A 27 61.83 -10.41 21.66
C TYR A 27 61.17 -11.02 22.89
N ILE A 28 60.02 -10.49 23.35
CA ILE A 28 59.31 -11.03 24.53
C ILE A 28 58.84 -12.47 24.27
N LYS A 29 58.40 -12.75 23.04
CA LYS A 29 57.99 -14.09 22.60
C LYS A 29 59.10 -15.12 22.74
N LYS A 30 60.34 -14.71 22.44
CA LYS A 30 61.53 -15.54 22.60
C LYS A 30 61.88 -15.77 24.07
N GLU A 31 61.76 -14.75 24.92
CA GLU A 31 62.14 -14.84 26.34
C GLU A 31 61.14 -15.64 27.19
N LYS A 32 59.86 -15.67 26.79
CA LYS A 32 58.76 -16.41 27.46
C LYS A 32 58.58 -16.07 28.94
N GLN A 33 58.93 -14.87 29.35
CA GLN A 33 58.71 -14.37 30.71
C GLN A 33 58.29 -12.89 30.66
N PRO A 34 57.54 -12.41 31.66
CA PRO A 34 57.29 -10.98 31.83
C PRO A 34 58.61 -10.21 31.97
N LEU A 35 58.71 -9.03 31.35
CA LEU A 35 59.90 -8.18 31.37
C LEU A 35 59.58 -6.78 31.94
N PRO A 36 60.55 -6.14 32.63
CA PRO A 36 60.39 -4.77 33.09
C PRO A 36 60.47 -3.77 31.93
N LEU A 37 59.84 -2.60 32.11
CA LEU A 37 59.71 -1.55 31.09
C LEU A 37 61.08 -1.02 30.60
N GLU A 38 62.06 -0.89 31.51
CA GLU A 38 63.40 -0.40 31.20
C GLU A 38 64.13 -1.28 30.20
N GLU A 39 64.05 -2.61 30.36
CA GLU A 39 64.71 -3.57 29.48
C GLU A 39 64.12 -3.52 28.05
N ILE A 40 62.82 -3.27 27.96
CA ILE A 40 62.12 -3.12 26.68
C ILE A 40 62.62 -1.87 25.93
N ALA A 41 62.76 -0.73 26.61
CA ALA A 41 63.20 0.53 26.00
C ALA A 41 64.61 0.43 25.38
N GLU A 42 65.53 -0.25 26.05
CA GLU A 42 66.89 -0.46 25.54
C GLU A 42 66.93 -1.28 24.25
N THR A 43 66.02 -2.24 24.12
CA THR A 43 65.91 -3.10 22.94
C THR A 43 65.47 -2.31 21.71
N ILE A 44 64.55 -1.36 21.88
CA ILE A 44 64.06 -0.50 20.79
C ILE A 44 65.15 0.39 20.23
N VAL A 45 65.84 1.14 21.10
CA VAL A 45 66.83 2.13 20.68
C VAL A 45 67.93 1.46 19.85
N ARG A 46 68.29 0.22 20.22
CA ARG A 46 69.23 -0.61 19.47
C ARG A 46 68.72 -0.91 18.05
N ASN A 47 67.48 -1.34 17.92
CA ASN A 47 66.90 -1.73 16.64
C ASN A 47 66.75 -0.54 15.66
N LEU A 48 66.42 0.65 16.16
CA LEU A 48 66.30 1.87 15.35
C LEU A 48 67.60 2.20 14.60
N PHE A 49 68.75 1.98 15.24
CA PHE A 49 70.04 2.20 14.60
C PHE A 49 70.33 1.18 13.50
N GLU A 50 69.97 -0.07 13.70
CA GLU A 50 70.20 -1.14 12.71
C GLU A 50 69.33 -0.99 11.45
N ARG A 51 68.12 -0.43 11.57
CA ARG A 51 67.19 -0.23 10.45
C ARG A 51 67.73 0.74 9.40
N GLU A 52 68.27 1.86 9.85
CA GLU A 52 68.69 2.99 9.01
C GLU A 52 69.92 2.70 8.17
N GLU A 53 70.69 1.68 8.55
CA GLU A 53 71.80 1.18 7.75
C GLU A 53 71.35 0.46 6.46
N ARG A 54 70.06 0.09 6.35
CA ARG A 54 69.53 -0.71 5.24
C ARG A 54 69.09 0.11 4.00
N GLU A 55 69.14 1.44 4.01
CA GLU A 55 68.73 2.26 2.84
C GLU A 55 69.69 2.12 1.63
N PRO A 56 69.18 1.83 0.41
CA PRO A 56 70.02 1.65 -0.76
C PRO A 56 70.70 2.98 -1.17
N ASN A 57 72.03 2.93 -1.33
CA ASN A 57 72.91 4.07 -1.60
C ASN A 57 73.05 5.10 -0.46
N LEU A 58 72.61 4.76 0.74
CA LEU A 58 72.86 5.55 1.94
C LEU A 58 73.49 4.67 3.01
N ARG A 59 74.76 4.94 3.30
CA ARG A 59 75.51 4.15 4.27
C ARG A 59 75.86 4.99 5.47
N VAL A 60 75.74 4.40 6.64
CA VAL A 60 76.39 4.93 7.83
C VAL A 60 77.87 5.10 7.51
N TYR A 61 78.41 6.30 7.75
CA TYR A 61 79.84 6.54 7.68
C TYR A 61 80.53 5.63 8.69
N SER A 62 81.40 4.79 8.15
CA SER A 62 82.36 3.97 8.88
C SER A 62 83.72 4.17 8.21
N PRO A 63 84.76 4.58 8.97
CA PRO A 63 86.10 4.83 8.40
C PRO A 63 86.71 3.62 7.67
N GLU A 64 86.28 2.40 8.04
CA GLU A 64 86.74 1.13 7.44
C GLU A 64 86.27 0.93 6.00
N ARG A 65 85.21 1.62 5.57
CA ARG A 65 84.55 1.35 4.30
C ARG A 65 85.15 2.20 3.16
N LYS A 66 85.22 1.61 1.96
CA LYS A 66 85.49 2.32 0.69
C LYS A 66 84.22 3.01 0.20
N TYR A 67 84.39 4.17 -0.42
CA TYR A 67 83.29 4.93 -0.98
C TYR A 67 83.54 5.40 -2.41
N LYS A 68 82.50 5.87 -3.09
CA LYS A 68 82.54 6.37 -4.47
C LYS A 68 82.23 7.87 -4.54
N ILE A 69 82.81 8.57 -5.51
CA ILE A 69 82.47 9.97 -5.79
C ILE A 69 80.97 10.05 -6.07
N ARG A 70 80.32 11.04 -5.46
CA ARG A 70 78.87 11.28 -5.42
C ARG A 70 78.04 10.31 -4.55
N GLU A 71 78.66 9.34 -3.85
CA GLU A 71 77.96 8.50 -2.86
C GLU A 71 77.46 9.34 -1.67
N LYS A 72 76.32 8.94 -1.09
CA LYS A 72 75.72 9.59 0.08
C LYS A 72 75.98 8.73 1.32
N ILE A 73 76.38 9.38 2.41
CA ILE A 73 76.69 8.74 3.70
C ILE A 73 76.14 9.56 4.87
N PHE A 74 76.09 9.00 6.09
CA PHE A 74 75.70 9.76 7.29
C PHE A 74 76.45 9.41 8.58
N PHE A 75 76.64 10.40 9.45
CA PHE A 75 77.37 10.29 10.72
C PHE A 75 76.40 10.32 11.91
N ILE A 76 76.63 9.55 12.99
CA ILE A 76 75.87 9.68 14.25
C ILE A 76 76.75 10.44 15.26
N ARG A 77 76.35 11.65 15.68
CA ARG A 77 77.11 12.54 16.58
C ARG A 77 76.15 13.45 17.36
N GLY A 78 76.35 13.56 18.68
CA GLY A 78 75.60 14.46 19.57
C GLY A 78 74.11 14.14 19.57
N GLY A 79 73.76 12.89 19.86
CA GLY A 79 72.43 12.34 19.61
C GLY A 79 72.14 12.03 18.15
N GLY A 80 72.61 12.82 17.15
CA GLY A 80 71.99 12.90 15.81
C GLY A 80 72.70 12.44 14.56
N LYS A 81 71.93 12.28 13.46
CA LYS A 81 72.46 11.95 12.13
C LYS A 81 72.81 13.20 11.31
N ARG A 82 73.96 13.23 10.65
CA ARG A 82 74.31 14.25 9.65
C ARG A 82 74.66 13.62 8.31
N TYR A 83 73.95 14.01 7.24
CA TYR A 83 74.11 13.46 5.89
C TYR A 83 75.15 14.22 5.09
N ALA A 84 75.97 13.50 4.32
CA ALA A 84 76.99 14.08 3.47
C ALA A 84 77.06 13.38 2.11
N LYS A 85 77.46 14.14 1.07
CA LYS A 85 77.76 13.62 -0.26
C LYS A 85 79.24 13.73 -0.53
N ILE A 86 79.82 12.67 -1.07
CA ILE A 86 81.24 12.65 -1.41
C ILE A 86 81.44 13.47 -2.69
N LEU A 87 82.19 14.56 -2.60
CA LEU A 87 82.51 15.43 -3.72
C LEU A 87 83.73 14.94 -4.49
N ASP A 88 84.77 14.59 -3.75
CA ASP A 88 86.06 14.22 -4.30
C ASP A 88 86.66 13.10 -3.47
N ILE A 89 87.37 12.21 -4.16
CA ILE A 89 88.15 11.15 -3.55
C ILE A 89 89.56 11.31 -4.08
N SER A 90 90.44 11.79 -3.21
CA SER A 90 91.85 11.82 -3.48
C SER A 90 92.46 10.55 -2.88
N THR A 91 92.90 9.66 -3.77
CA THR A 91 93.42 8.35 -3.39
C THR A 91 94.88 8.41 -2.97
N ASN A 92 95.32 7.38 -2.23
CA ASN A 92 96.72 7.17 -1.85
C ASN A 92 97.33 8.32 -1.02
N HIS A 93 96.57 8.89 -0.08
CA HIS A 93 97.19 9.73 0.96
C HIS A 93 97.89 8.82 1.94
N SER A 94 99.16 9.11 2.23
CA SER A 94 99.81 8.55 3.40
C SER A 94 99.87 9.61 4.51
N SER A 95 99.55 9.19 5.72
CA SER A 95 99.81 9.96 6.93
C SER A 95 100.27 9.02 8.02
N THR A 96 101.12 9.51 8.90
CA THR A 96 101.54 8.78 10.08
C THR A 96 100.49 8.98 11.17
N LEU A 97 99.47 8.13 11.19
CA LEU A 97 98.45 8.06 12.25
C LEU A 97 98.75 6.83 13.12
N PHE A 98 98.73 6.99 14.44
CA PHE A 98 99.06 5.92 15.40
C PHE A 98 100.50 5.34 15.26
N SER A 99 101.47 6.17 14.88
CA SER A 99 102.88 5.77 14.71
C SER A 99 103.13 4.71 13.63
N LYS A 100 102.13 4.42 12.79
CA LYS A 100 102.26 3.62 11.56
C LYS A 100 101.91 4.49 10.36
N GLU A 101 102.59 4.26 9.24
CA GLU A 101 102.19 4.89 7.99
C GLU A 101 100.93 4.21 7.50
N ILE A 102 99.81 4.93 7.56
CA ILE A 102 98.50 4.43 7.15
C ILE A 102 98.18 5.07 5.81
N ILE A 103 97.91 4.21 4.82
CA ILE A 103 97.46 4.64 3.50
C ILE A 103 95.94 4.64 3.54
N TYR A 104 95.34 5.77 3.20
CA TYR A 104 93.90 5.90 3.16
C TYR A 104 93.47 6.78 1.99
N ASP A 105 92.19 6.66 1.65
CA ASP A 105 91.56 7.54 0.69
C ASP A 105 90.94 8.70 1.45
N ARG A 106 91.33 9.93 1.07
CA ARG A 106 90.76 11.13 1.67
C ARG A 106 89.49 11.48 0.91
N ILE A 107 88.35 11.26 1.57
CA ILE A 107 87.07 11.68 1.04
C ILE A 107 86.82 13.12 1.45
N THR A 108 86.57 13.97 0.46
CA THR A 108 86.04 15.31 0.71
C THR A 108 84.53 15.19 0.57
N VAL A 109 83.81 15.44 1.65
CA VAL A 109 82.37 15.34 1.70
C VAL A 109 81.77 16.72 1.90
N GLN A 110 80.67 16.96 1.22
CA GLN A 110 79.83 18.11 1.47
C GLN A 110 78.65 17.66 2.31
N PHE A 111 78.54 18.19 3.52
CA PHE A 111 77.36 17.99 4.33
C PHE A 111 76.16 18.64 3.66
N LEU A 112 75.08 17.87 3.56
CA LEU A 112 73.90 18.26 2.80
C LEU A 112 73.04 19.27 3.58
N ASP A 113 73.24 19.41 4.88
CA ASP A 113 72.46 20.30 5.75
C ASP A 113 72.91 21.76 5.61
N ASN A 114 74.22 22.03 5.66
CA ASN A 114 74.77 23.38 5.68
C ASN A 114 75.72 23.68 4.49
N GLY A 115 75.97 22.70 3.62
CA GLY A 115 76.93 22.81 2.52
C GLY A 115 78.39 22.79 2.96
N GLU A 116 78.67 22.57 4.24
CA GLU A 116 80.01 22.51 4.82
C GLU A 116 80.81 21.40 4.15
N ILE A 117 81.98 21.78 3.65
CA ILE A 117 82.89 20.83 3.03
C ILE A 117 83.91 20.42 4.09
N ALA A 118 83.87 19.14 4.46
CA ALA A 118 84.78 18.55 5.43
C ALA A 118 85.50 17.34 4.82
N LYS A 119 86.70 17.05 5.32
CA LYS A 119 87.53 15.94 4.84
C LYS A 119 87.50 14.83 5.89
N PHE A 120 87.17 13.61 5.48
CA PHE A 120 87.14 12.42 6.33
C PHE A 120 88.04 11.32 5.76
N VAL A 121 88.37 10.37 6.63
CA VAL A 121 89.15 9.19 6.29
C VAL A 121 88.20 8.12 5.77
N SER A 122 88.60 7.43 4.71
CA SER A 122 87.90 6.27 4.20
C SER A 122 88.86 5.20 3.73
N ASN A 123 88.34 4.00 3.49
CA ASN A 123 89.15 2.86 3.06
C ASN A 123 90.29 2.57 4.05
N CYS A 124 90.01 2.67 5.35
CA CYS A 124 90.98 2.49 6.41
C CYS A 124 90.53 1.35 7.35
N PRO A 125 90.78 0.07 6.98
CA PRO A 125 90.32 -1.10 7.75
C PRO A 125 90.94 -1.18 9.16
N ASP A 126 92.02 -0.44 9.42
CA ASP A 126 92.68 -0.41 10.72
C ASP A 126 91.96 0.50 11.77
N PHE A 127 90.75 1.00 11.49
CA PHE A 127 89.91 1.82 12.40
C PHE A 127 88.77 1.01 13.07
N PRO A 128 88.43 1.20 14.38
CA PRO A 128 87.54 0.30 15.15
C PRO A 128 86.01 0.39 14.89
N LEU A 129 85.31 -0.74 15.08
CA LEU A 129 83.87 -1.00 14.84
C LEU A 129 82.90 -0.36 15.87
N ARG A 130 81.68 -0.01 15.40
CA ARG A 130 80.80 1.03 15.97
C ARG A 130 79.79 0.64 17.07
N PHE A 131 79.52 -0.64 17.34
CA PHE A 131 78.36 -1.05 18.17
C PHE A 131 78.66 -2.03 19.32
N LYS A 132 79.93 -2.28 19.63
CA LYS A 132 80.33 -3.17 20.73
C LYS A 132 81.37 -2.58 21.69
N GLY A 133 81.61 -1.27 21.68
CA GLY A 133 82.67 -0.66 22.46
C GLY A 133 82.27 0.61 23.19
N GLU A 134 82.86 0.81 24.37
CA GLU A 134 82.89 2.08 25.09
C GLU A 134 83.77 3.11 24.35
N THR A 135 83.35 4.37 24.39
CA THR A 135 83.82 5.44 23.49
C THR A 135 85.29 5.84 23.68
N ARG A 136 86.00 6.24 22.61
CA ARG A 136 87.25 7.03 22.73
C ARG A 136 87.35 8.17 21.71
N VAL A 137 87.89 9.30 22.20
CA VAL A 137 87.96 10.61 21.54
C VAL A 137 89.20 10.69 20.63
N SER A 138 89.02 10.98 19.34
CA SER A 138 90.15 11.40 18.48
C SER A 138 90.51 12.87 18.76
N LYS A 139 91.79 13.25 18.69
CA LYS A 139 92.32 14.61 19.00
C LYS A 139 91.71 15.75 18.16
N ASN A 140 90.91 15.45 17.14
CA ASN A 140 90.10 16.43 16.40
C ASN A 140 88.62 16.49 16.85
N GLY A 141 88.26 15.90 17.99
CA GLY A 141 87.03 16.19 18.74
C GLY A 141 85.73 15.49 18.29
N VAL A 142 85.75 14.24 17.81
CA VAL A 142 84.52 13.51 17.44
C VAL A 142 84.33 12.25 18.33
N ILE A 143 83.15 12.11 18.98
CA ILE A 143 82.73 11.08 19.99
C ILE A 143 81.45 10.35 19.50
N TYR A 144 81.25 9.05 19.82
CA TYR A 144 80.09 8.19 19.41
C TYR A 144 79.37 7.51 20.64
N GLU A 145 78.02 7.44 20.73
CA GLU A 145 77.19 7.00 21.91
C GLU A 145 76.53 5.59 21.80
N THR A 146 76.14 4.91 22.92
CA THR A 146 75.47 3.57 22.96
C THR A 146 73.97 3.58 23.33
N PRO A 147 73.16 2.54 23.01
CA PRO A 147 71.70 2.53 23.25
C PRO A 147 71.25 2.67 24.71
N GLY A 148 71.81 1.91 25.66
CA GLY A 148 71.40 1.98 27.07
C GLY A 148 71.74 3.33 27.73
N GLN A 149 72.83 3.96 27.29
CA GLN A 149 73.18 5.33 27.70
C GLN A 149 72.16 6.34 27.20
N ILE A 150 71.70 6.19 25.95
CA ILE A 150 70.62 7.03 25.40
C ILE A 150 69.33 6.84 26.20
N VAL A 151 68.93 5.59 26.51
CA VAL A 151 67.73 5.33 27.34
C VAL A 151 67.86 5.95 28.73
N THR A 152 69.02 5.83 29.37
CA THR A 152 69.24 6.41 30.71
C THR A 152 69.27 7.94 30.66
N GLN A 153 70.00 8.51 29.71
CA GLN A 153 70.14 9.97 29.54
C GLN A 153 68.81 10.64 29.20
N PHE A 154 67.94 9.96 28.45
CA PHE A 154 66.64 10.45 28.04
C PHE A 154 65.47 9.64 28.66
N LYS A 155 65.64 9.08 29.87
CA LYS A 155 64.68 8.18 30.53
C LYS A 155 63.27 8.77 30.60
N ASP A 156 63.18 10.03 31.00
CA ASP A 156 61.92 10.76 31.18
C ASP A 156 61.20 11.05 29.86
N HIS A 157 61.89 10.91 28.73
CA HIS A 157 61.30 11.06 27.39
C HIS A 157 61.02 9.69 26.76
N ILE A 158 61.94 8.73 26.91
CA ILE A 158 61.84 7.42 26.25
C ILE A 158 60.83 6.52 26.97
N LEU A 159 60.90 6.35 28.29
CA LEU A 159 60.04 5.38 28.97
C LEU A 159 58.54 5.70 28.88
N PRO A 160 58.09 6.96 28.99
CA PRO A 160 56.68 7.28 28.76
C PRO A 160 56.26 6.97 27.33
N VAL A 161 57.11 7.24 26.33
CA VAL A 161 56.83 6.89 24.93
C VAL A 161 56.72 5.38 24.75
N VAL A 162 57.62 4.61 25.36
CA VAL A 162 57.58 3.13 25.32
C VAL A 162 56.35 2.60 26.05
N LYS A 163 56.08 3.06 27.27
CA LYS A 163 54.90 2.67 28.07
C LYS A 163 53.61 2.96 27.33
N ASN A 164 53.49 4.16 26.75
CA ASN A 164 52.33 4.56 25.99
C ASN A 164 52.17 3.69 24.74
N ALA A 165 53.24 3.44 23.99
CA ALA A 165 53.16 2.59 22.81
C ALA A 165 52.82 1.13 23.13
N LEU A 166 53.32 0.57 24.24
CA LEU A 166 52.95 -0.77 24.68
C LEU A 166 51.51 -0.82 25.22
N ASN A 167 51.03 0.23 25.88
CA ASN A 167 49.63 0.35 26.28
C ASN A 167 48.69 0.50 25.07
N GLU A 168 49.16 1.16 24.01
CA GLU A 168 48.44 1.31 22.74
C GLU A 168 48.39 0.00 21.93
N ASP A 169 49.31 -0.93 22.18
CA ASP A 169 49.37 -2.23 21.50
C ASP A 169 48.75 -3.36 22.34
N GLU A 170 47.58 -3.84 21.92
CA GLU A 170 46.80 -4.89 22.60
C GLU A 170 47.53 -6.25 22.75
N ARG A 171 48.65 -6.46 22.05
CA ARG A 171 49.46 -7.67 22.18
C ARG A 171 50.17 -7.73 23.53
N PHE A 172 50.38 -6.59 24.20
CA PHE A 172 51.07 -6.50 25.46
C PHE A 172 50.09 -6.29 26.62
N ILE A 173 50.35 -6.93 27.74
CA ILE A 173 49.57 -6.79 28.98
C ILE A 173 50.50 -6.33 30.09
N TYR A 174 49.99 -5.35 30.84
CA TYR A 174 50.66 -4.76 31.98
C TYR A 174 50.03 -5.23 33.30
N PHE A 175 50.89 -5.62 34.23
CA PHE A 175 50.53 -5.85 35.62
C PHE A 175 51.64 -5.30 36.50
N GLU A 176 51.32 -4.31 37.33
CA GLU A 176 52.23 -3.58 38.22
C GLU A 176 53.44 -2.91 37.58
N ASN A 177 54.55 -3.59 37.31
CA ASN A 177 55.74 -3.01 36.64
C ASN A 177 56.30 -3.88 35.53
N GLU A 178 55.58 -4.94 35.19
CA GLU A 178 56.01 -5.94 34.23
C GLU A 178 55.08 -5.95 33.02
N TRP A 179 55.67 -6.28 31.88
CA TRP A 179 55.02 -6.37 30.58
C TRP A 179 55.17 -7.78 30.04
N PHE A 180 54.07 -8.33 29.56
CA PHE A 180 54.06 -9.66 28.97
C PHE A 180 53.18 -9.72 27.72
N LEU A 181 53.34 -10.80 26.94
CA LEU A 181 52.51 -10.99 25.77
C LEU A 181 51.17 -11.64 26.15
N LYS A 182 50.08 -11.06 25.66
CA LYS A 182 48.73 -11.57 25.84
C LYS A 182 48.58 -13.01 25.35
N GLU A 183 49.23 -13.37 24.24
CA GLU A 183 49.22 -14.72 23.68
C GLU A 183 49.94 -15.77 24.54
N LEU A 184 50.74 -15.34 25.50
CA LEU A 184 51.47 -16.22 26.42
C LEU A 184 50.77 -16.31 27.79
N LEU A 185 49.64 -15.63 27.98
CA LEU A 185 48.85 -15.77 29.20
C LEU A 185 48.18 -17.13 29.26
N ILE A 186 48.11 -17.65 30.49
CA ILE A 186 47.37 -18.87 30.80
C ILE A 186 45.94 -18.46 31.10
N GLU A 187 44.99 -19.00 30.33
CA GLU A 187 43.57 -18.77 30.55
C GLU A 187 43.06 -19.62 31.72
N PHE A 188 42.32 -18.98 32.61
CA PHE A 188 41.63 -19.64 33.72
C PHE A 188 40.15 -19.71 33.41
N SER A 189 39.57 -20.91 33.50
CA SER A 189 38.15 -21.15 33.31
C SER A 189 37.33 -20.50 34.44
N SER A 190 36.06 -20.22 34.17
CA SER A 190 35.12 -19.74 35.19
C SER A 190 35.05 -20.69 36.38
N GLY A 191 35.06 -22.00 36.14
CA GLY A 191 35.07 -23.02 37.20
C GLY A 191 36.33 -23.00 38.07
N GLU A 192 37.49 -22.67 37.51
CA GLU A 192 38.71 -22.48 38.30
C GLU A 192 38.63 -21.22 39.17
N LEU A 193 38.07 -20.13 38.64
CA LEU A 193 37.81 -18.93 39.43
C LEU A 193 36.73 -19.17 40.51
N ASP A 194 35.73 -20.01 40.23
CA ASP A 194 34.71 -20.43 41.21
C ASP A 194 35.34 -21.25 42.33
N ASN A 195 36.27 -22.15 42.00
CA ASN A 195 37.05 -22.88 42.99
C ASN A 195 37.88 -21.93 43.87
N ILE A 196 38.51 -20.92 43.26
CA ILE A 196 39.23 -19.88 44.02
C ILE A 196 38.25 -19.13 44.95
N HIS A 197 37.09 -18.74 44.46
CA HIS A 197 36.04 -18.09 45.26
C HIS A 197 35.59 -18.96 46.44
N SER A 198 35.36 -20.26 46.21
CA SER A 198 34.99 -21.22 47.26
C SER A 198 36.07 -21.42 48.31
N ILE A 199 37.36 -21.35 47.96
CA ILE A 199 38.44 -21.49 48.94
C ILE A 199 38.61 -20.18 49.72
N ILE A 200 38.58 -19.01 49.06
CA ILE A 200 38.67 -17.72 49.75
C ILE A 200 37.45 -17.50 50.66
N SER A 201 36.25 -17.98 50.30
CA SER A 201 35.07 -17.87 51.17
C SER A 201 35.21 -18.66 52.49
N LEU A 202 36.08 -19.68 52.53
CA LEU A 202 36.39 -20.46 53.72
C LEU A 202 37.51 -19.79 54.56
N ASP A 203 38.63 -19.42 53.94
CA ASP A 203 39.85 -18.95 54.64
C ASP A 203 39.99 -17.41 54.73
N ARG A 204 39.09 -16.65 54.10
CA ARG A 204 39.00 -15.17 54.03
C ARG A 204 40.13 -14.44 53.30
N GLU A 205 41.37 -14.93 53.30
CA GLU A 205 42.52 -14.32 52.58
C GLU A 205 43.52 -15.35 52.05
N LEU A 206 44.03 -15.18 50.82
CA LEU A 206 45.01 -16.10 50.21
C LEU A 206 46.03 -15.40 49.31
N SER A 207 47.30 -15.81 49.40
CA SER A 207 48.36 -15.33 48.50
C SER A 207 48.27 -15.98 47.11
N SER A 208 48.76 -15.31 46.06
CA SER A 208 48.86 -15.90 44.71
C SER A 208 49.67 -17.20 44.71
N LYS A 209 50.71 -17.27 45.54
CA LYS A 209 51.50 -18.49 45.75
C LYS A 209 50.67 -19.63 46.36
N ASP A 210 49.84 -19.34 47.36
CA ASP A 210 48.99 -20.35 48.00
C ASP A 210 47.88 -20.83 47.07
N ILE A 211 47.29 -19.93 46.27
CA ILE A 211 46.31 -20.28 45.24
C ILE A 211 46.93 -21.21 44.19
N LEU A 212 48.11 -20.88 43.68
CA LEU A 212 48.84 -21.72 42.71
C LEU A 212 49.19 -23.11 43.27
N LYS A 213 49.53 -23.17 44.56
CA LYS A 213 49.84 -24.44 45.23
C LYS A 213 48.58 -25.28 45.51
N ALA A 214 47.52 -24.66 46.01
CA ALA A 214 46.30 -25.34 46.44
C ALA A 214 45.49 -25.89 45.27
N ILE A 215 45.35 -25.11 44.19
CA ILE A 215 44.48 -25.45 43.06
C ILE A 215 45.27 -26.04 41.90
N PHE A 216 46.37 -25.39 41.51
CA PHE A 216 47.09 -25.72 40.27
C PHE A 216 48.33 -26.60 40.47
N LYS A 217 48.74 -26.85 41.72
CA LYS A 217 49.91 -27.67 42.11
C LYS A 217 51.22 -27.21 41.45
N VAL A 218 51.38 -25.91 41.20
CA VAL A 218 52.59 -25.32 40.59
C VAL A 218 53.62 -24.94 41.67
N THR A 219 54.88 -25.35 41.51
CA THR A 219 56.01 -25.05 42.41
C THR A 219 57.07 -24.17 41.74
N ASN A 220 57.96 -23.54 42.52
CA ASN A 220 58.98 -22.58 42.04
C ASN A 220 60.26 -23.26 41.46
N ASP A 221 60.14 -24.47 40.91
CA ASP A 221 61.30 -25.24 40.44
C ASP A 221 61.80 -24.77 39.05
N ASP A 222 60.93 -24.13 38.26
CA ASP A 222 61.26 -23.48 36.98
C ASP A 222 60.87 -22.00 37.04
N ASN A 223 61.85 -21.14 37.31
CA ASN A 223 61.65 -19.71 37.58
C ASN A 223 60.96 -18.97 36.42
N LYS A 224 61.20 -19.36 35.16
CA LYS A 224 60.55 -18.72 33.99
C LYS A 224 59.08 -19.10 33.90
N LYS A 225 58.78 -20.40 34.01
CA LYS A 225 57.40 -20.91 33.94
C LYS A 225 56.55 -20.44 35.11
N TYR A 226 57.12 -20.41 36.32
CA TYR A 226 56.44 -19.91 37.52
C TYR A 226 56.03 -18.44 37.36
N LYS A 227 56.95 -17.57 36.92
CA LYS A 227 56.67 -16.14 36.70
C LYS A 227 55.55 -15.90 35.70
N SER A 228 55.54 -16.64 34.59
CA SER A 228 54.46 -16.57 33.60
C SER A 228 53.10 -17.00 34.17
N PHE A 229 53.07 -18.06 34.99
CA PHE A 229 51.83 -18.57 35.59
C PHE A 229 51.29 -17.63 36.67
N ALA A 230 52.15 -17.12 37.54
CA ALA A 230 51.78 -16.15 38.58
C ALA A 230 51.25 -14.84 37.97
N PHE A 231 51.94 -14.31 36.96
CA PHE A 231 51.48 -13.14 36.22
C PHE A 231 50.09 -13.38 35.60
N SER A 232 49.88 -14.55 34.99
CA SER A 232 48.60 -14.91 34.38
C SER A 232 47.46 -15.02 35.41
N LEU A 233 47.71 -15.64 36.57
CA LEU A 233 46.71 -15.75 37.64
C LEU A 233 46.30 -14.37 38.16
N ASN A 234 47.28 -13.50 38.39
CA ASN A 234 47.03 -12.16 38.90
C ASN A 234 46.21 -11.32 37.92
N CYS A 235 46.53 -11.40 36.62
CA CYS A 235 45.71 -10.80 35.58
C CYS A 235 44.29 -11.37 35.60
N ALA A 236 44.12 -12.69 35.67
CA ALA A 236 42.80 -13.32 35.65
C ALA A 236 41.92 -12.95 36.86
N LEU A 237 42.51 -12.83 38.05
CA LEU A 237 41.79 -12.44 39.27
C LEU A 237 41.44 -10.94 39.28
N ARG A 238 42.36 -10.07 38.84
CA ARG A 238 42.12 -8.62 38.69
C ARG A 238 41.04 -8.35 37.66
N ASP A 239 41.11 -9.07 36.54
CA ASP A 239 40.24 -8.88 35.38
C ASP A 239 38.98 -9.77 35.47
N ASP A 240 38.69 -10.35 36.65
CA ASP A 240 37.46 -11.11 36.89
C ASP A 240 36.24 -10.25 36.55
N HIS A 241 35.45 -10.75 35.61
CA HIS A 241 34.30 -10.06 35.04
C HIS A 241 33.24 -9.61 36.06
N ILE A 242 33.15 -10.26 37.23
CA ILE A 242 32.22 -9.92 38.31
C ILE A 242 32.93 -9.08 39.39
N ARG A 243 34.25 -8.92 39.35
CA ARG A 243 35.07 -8.27 40.39
C ARG A 243 34.80 -8.88 41.76
N ARG A 244 34.86 -10.21 41.83
CA ARG A 244 34.73 -10.97 43.09
C ARG A 244 35.94 -10.77 43.98
N PHE A 245 37.10 -10.60 43.37
CA PHE A 245 38.39 -10.57 44.05
C PHE A 245 38.92 -9.14 44.18
N VAL A 246 39.50 -8.84 45.33
CA VAL A 246 40.24 -7.60 45.62
C VAL A 246 41.61 -8.03 46.14
N TYR A 247 42.67 -7.31 45.78
CA TYR A 247 44.02 -7.61 46.25
C TYR A 247 44.67 -6.48 47.04
N ASP A 248 45.69 -6.84 47.81
CA ASP A 248 46.62 -5.94 48.51
C ASP A 248 48.07 -6.39 48.21
N ASP A 249 48.99 -5.44 48.06
CA ASP A 249 50.42 -5.68 47.79
C ASP A 249 51.18 -5.63 49.12
N LYS A 250 51.52 -6.80 49.68
CA LYS A 250 52.21 -6.91 50.98
C LYS A 250 53.51 -7.70 50.83
N GLU A 251 54.62 -7.12 51.31
CA GLU A 251 55.88 -7.83 51.56
C GLU A 251 56.33 -8.78 50.43
N SER A 252 56.29 -8.32 49.17
CA SER A 252 56.72 -9.05 47.96
C SER A 252 55.80 -10.16 47.42
N ASP A 253 54.56 -10.28 47.91
CA ASP A 253 53.53 -11.16 47.34
C ASP A 253 52.14 -10.48 47.30
N ILE A 254 51.26 -10.98 46.45
CA ILE A 254 49.90 -10.43 46.24
C ILE A 254 48.88 -11.27 47.02
N ILE A 255 48.07 -10.63 47.87
CA ILE A 255 47.05 -11.30 48.71
C ILE A 255 45.65 -10.95 48.21
N TRP A 256 44.76 -11.95 48.06
CA TRP A 256 43.41 -11.84 47.52
C TRP A 256 42.30 -12.07 48.58
N TYR A 257 41.21 -11.31 48.47
CA TYR A 257 40.01 -11.33 49.32
C TYR A 257 38.71 -11.31 48.49
N LEU A 258 37.57 -11.73 49.08
CA LEU A 258 36.25 -11.56 48.47
C LEU A 258 35.64 -10.18 48.74
N ALA A 259 35.09 -9.55 47.71
CA ALA A 259 34.32 -8.32 47.85
C ALA A 259 32.94 -8.60 48.49
N PRO A 260 32.49 -7.82 49.50
CA PRO A 260 31.15 -7.97 50.05
C PRO A 260 30.07 -7.64 48.99
N PRO A 261 28.93 -8.35 48.96
CA PRO A 261 27.88 -8.06 48.02
C PRO A 261 27.15 -6.77 48.42
N PRO A 262 26.54 -6.06 47.45
CA PRO A 262 25.66 -4.95 47.76
C PRO A 262 24.40 -5.44 48.49
N LYS A 263 23.87 -4.62 49.41
CA LYS A 263 22.61 -4.92 50.13
C LYS A 263 21.38 -4.85 49.23
N GLU A 264 21.46 -4.03 48.19
CA GLU A 264 20.38 -3.80 47.24
C GLU A 264 20.98 -3.53 45.87
N VAL A 265 20.25 -3.96 44.84
CA VAL A 265 20.56 -3.63 43.45
C VAL A 265 19.33 -3.05 42.79
N SER A 266 19.55 -2.10 41.89
CA SER A 266 18.49 -1.53 41.08
C SER A 266 18.81 -1.70 39.61
N PHE A 267 17.78 -1.86 38.80
CA PHE A 267 17.92 -1.89 37.35
C PHE A 267 16.79 -1.09 36.70
N THR A 268 17.12 -0.50 35.56
CA THR A 268 16.21 0.29 34.75
C THR A 268 15.62 -0.60 33.66
N LEU A 269 14.29 -0.62 33.59
CA LEU A 269 13.57 -1.46 32.65
C LEU A 269 13.72 -0.97 31.21
N THR A 270 13.97 -1.92 30.30
CA THR A 270 13.98 -1.72 28.85
C THR A 270 12.68 -2.23 28.25
N ASN A 271 12.32 -1.78 27.04
CA ASN A 271 11.16 -2.34 26.32
C ASN A 271 11.29 -3.85 26.08
N GLU A 272 12.51 -4.34 25.90
CA GLU A 272 12.78 -5.77 25.73
C GLU A 272 12.48 -6.52 27.04
N ALA A 273 12.91 -6.00 28.20
CA ALA A 273 12.64 -6.59 29.50
C ALA A 273 11.12 -6.67 29.79
N LEU A 274 10.39 -5.60 29.46
CA LEU A 274 8.94 -5.55 29.59
C LEU A 274 8.23 -6.58 28.69
N SER A 275 8.64 -6.65 27.42
CA SER A 275 7.97 -7.54 26.45
C SER A 275 8.27 -9.02 26.66
N SER A 276 9.44 -9.36 27.20
CA SER A 276 9.90 -10.74 27.34
C SER A 276 9.98 -11.26 28.79
N GLY A 277 9.71 -10.42 29.79
CA GLY A 277 9.62 -10.86 31.19
C GLY A 277 10.96 -11.26 31.79
N TYR A 278 11.98 -10.41 31.65
CA TYR A 278 13.27 -10.67 32.28
C TYR A 278 13.75 -9.54 33.17
N ILE A 279 14.55 -9.91 34.17
CA ILE A 279 15.33 -9.01 35.02
C ILE A 279 16.76 -9.04 34.50
N LYS A 280 17.31 -7.86 34.17
CA LYS A 280 18.72 -7.77 33.75
C LYS A 280 19.60 -8.06 34.95
N VAL A 281 20.48 -9.04 34.80
CA VAL A 281 21.42 -9.43 35.86
C VAL A 281 22.67 -8.56 35.73
N SER A 282 22.80 -7.59 36.63
CA SER A 282 24.01 -6.78 36.77
C SER A 282 25.13 -7.60 37.43
N SER A 283 26.38 -7.12 37.32
CA SER A 283 27.51 -7.67 38.09
C SER A 283 27.22 -7.71 39.59
N ASP A 284 26.51 -6.69 40.08
CA ASP A 284 26.15 -6.55 41.49
C ASP A 284 25.09 -7.57 41.92
N LEU A 285 24.11 -7.88 41.06
CA LEU A 285 23.15 -8.95 41.32
C LEU A 285 23.83 -10.32 41.29
N LEU A 286 24.77 -10.54 40.37
CA LEU A 286 25.58 -11.77 40.37
C LEU A 286 26.37 -11.91 41.66
N LYS A 287 26.99 -10.83 42.16
CA LYS A 287 27.68 -10.86 43.46
C LYS A 287 26.74 -11.29 44.58
N ILE A 288 25.51 -10.78 44.64
CA ILE A 288 24.51 -11.22 45.62
C ILE A 288 24.25 -12.72 45.45
N MET A 289 23.97 -13.18 44.23
CA MET A 289 23.64 -14.58 43.96
C MET A 289 24.77 -15.53 44.33
N TYR A 290 26.02 -15.24 43.91
CA TYR A 290 27.19 -16.03 44.24
C TYR A 290 27.51 -16.01 45.74
N TYR A 291 27.38 -14.86 46.39
CA TYR A 291 27.63 -14.74 47.83
C TYR A 291 26.63 -15.55 48.67
N TYR A 292 25.34 -15.53 48.31
CA TYR A 292 24.28 -16.24 49.05
C TYR A 292 24.00 -17.67 48.55
N GLY A 293 24.73 -18.15 47.55
CA GLY A 293 24.55 -19.49 46.99
C GLY A 293 23.21 -19.69 46.26
N ILE A 294 22.69 -18.64 45.63
CA ILE A 294 21.44 -18.71 44.86
C ILE A 294 21.72 -19.38 43.52
N GLY A 295 21.09 -20.54 43.29
CA GLY A 295 21.26 -21.34 42.07
C GLY A 295 20.52 -20.78 40.85
N SER A 296 20.44 -21.59 39.80
CA SER A 296 19.80 -21.21 38.53
C SER A 296 18.29 -21.02 38.63
N ASN A 297 17.63 -21.66 39.59
CA ASN A 297 16.21 -21.44 39.88
C ASN A 297 16.09 -20.35 40.94
N VAL A 298 15.59 -19.20 40.54
CA VAL A 298 15.48 -18.01 41.39
C VAL A 298 14.04 -17.85 41.84
N THR A 299 13.82 -17.84 43.14
CA THR A 299 12.55 -17.41 43.73
C THR A 299 12.68 -15.96 44.18
N LEU A 300 11.79 -15.12 43.66
CA LEU A 300 11.62 -13.74 44.08
C LEU A 300 10.33 -13.66 44.91
N VAL A 301 10.29 -12.80 45.92
CA VAL A 301 9.07 -12.54 46.69
C VAL A 301 8.65 -11.09 46.52
N CYS A 302 7.37 -10.85 46.27
CA CYS A 302 6.73 -9.53 46.27
C CYS A 302 5.36 -9.59 46.97
N TYR A 303 4.71 -8.44 47.20
CA TYR A 303 3.35 -8.35 47.80
C TYR A 303 3.11 -9.26 49.02
N GLY A 304 3.92 -9.10 50.07
CA GLY A 304 3.93 -10.04 51.20
C GLY A 304 4.74 -11.28 50.84
N ASP A 305 4.05 -12.38 50.55
CA ASP A 305 4.63 -13.72 50.31
C ASP A 305 4.30 -14.27 48.91
N TYR A 306 3.91 -13.40 47.97
CA TYR A 306 3.68 -13.85 46.59
C TYR A 306 5.02 -14.19 45.94
N GLU A 307 5.19 -15.46 45.58
CA GLU A 307 6.39 -15.97 44.94
C GLU A 307 6.32 -15.76 43.42
N ILE A 308 7.39 -15.21 42.87
CA ILE A 308 7.67 -15.11 41.44
C ILE A 308 8.85 -16.02 41.13
N LYS A 309 8.63 -16.99 40.25
CA LYS A 309 9.64 -17.95 39.80
C LYS A 309 10.34 -17.45 38.55
N GLY A 310 11.67 -17.53 38.57
CA GLY A 310 12.54 -17.19 37.46
C GLY A 310 13.67 -18.19 37.27
N VAL A 311 14.24 -18.20 36.07
CA VAL A 311 15.42 -19.00 35.74
C VAL A 311 16.55 -18.06 35.32
N LEU A 312 17.72 -18.21 35.95
CA LEU A 312 18.94 -17.52 35.59
C LEU A 312 19.49 -18.09 34.28
N ASP A 313 19.53 -17.26 33.24
CA ASP A 313 20.27 -17.50 32.01
C ASP A 313 21.58 -16.72 32.10
N GLU A 314 22.65 -17.38 32.54
CA GLU A 314 23.98 -16.78 32.68
C GLU A 314 24.52 -16.27 31.34
N SER A 315 24.27 -17.00 30.25
CA SER A 315 24.75 -16.64 28.92
C SER A 315 24.16 -15.31 28.43
N LYS A 316 22.91 -15.03 28.82
CA LYS A 316 22.20 -13.80 28.48
C LYS A 316 22.18 -12.76 29.60
N LYS A 317 22.80 -13.06 30.75
CA LYS A 317 22.80 -12.22 31.96
C LYS A 317 21.39 -11.73 32.31
N ARG A 318 20.44 -12.66 32.43
CA ARG A 318 19.06 -12.32 32.76
C ARG A 318 18.38 -13.41 33.58
N ILE A 319 17.48 -13.02 34.49
CA ILE A 319 16.53 -13.93 35.13
C ILE A 319 15.23 -13.79 34.36
N SER A 320 14.78 -14.87 33.71
CA SER A 320 13.57 -14.86 32.89
C SER A 320 12.47 -15.72 33.52
N GLY A 321 11.22 -15.27 33.42
CA GLY A 321 10.06 -15.99 33.92
C GLY A 321 8.77 -15.36 33.43
N GLN A 322 7.76 -16.17 33.11
CA GLN A 322 6.46 -15.65 32.70
C GLN A 322 5.82 -14.82 33.82
N GLU A 323 6.03 -15.20 35.08
CA GLU A 323 5.55 -14.49 36.26
C GLU A 323 6.22 -13.11 36.42
N ILE A 324 7.49 -12.96 36.02
CA ILE A 324 8.18 -11.66 35.99
C ILE A 324 7.51 -10.73 34.98
N LYS A 325 7.14 -11.26 33.79
CA LYS A 325 6.41 -10.49 32.78
C LYS A 325 5.07 -10.00 33.33
N SER A 326 4.29 -10.91 33.90
CA SER A 326 3.00 -10.60 34.49
C SER A 326 3.14 -9.55 35.59
N TRP A 327 4.17 -9.64 36.43
CA TRP A 327 4.46 -8.65 37.46
C TRP A 327 4.78 -7.26 36.88
N TYR A 328 5.52 -7.15 35.76
CA TYR A 328 5.76 -5.86 35.10
C TYR A 328 4.47 -5.23 34.55
N GLU A 329 3.66 -6.03 33.85
CA GLU A 329 2.39 -5.59 33.26
C GLU A 329 1.41 -5.13 34.34
N GLU A 330 1.34 -5.89 35.43
CA GLU A 330 0.54 -5.61 36.62
C GLU A 330 0.90 -4.28 37.28
N ASN A 331 2.19 -4.04 37.54
CA ASN A 331 2.65 -2.77 38.13
C ASN A 331 2.66 -1.61 37.14
N ARG A 332 2.20 -1.83 35.90
CA ARG A 332 2.19 -0.86 34.79
C ARG A 332 3.55 -0.23 34.57
N LEU A 333 4.61 -1.01 34.75
CA LEU A 333 5.97 -0.52 34.61
C LEU A 333 6.23 -0.17 33.15
N ARG A 334 6.89 0.96 32.94
CA ARG A 334 7.25 1.50 31.65
C ARG A 334 8.76 1.44 31.46
N GLU A 335 9.18 1.62 30.21
CA GLU A 335 10.59 1.82 29.93
C GLU A 335 11.12 2.96 30.80
N LYS A 336 12.30 2.77 31.37
CA LYS A 336 12.97 3.69 32.30
C LYS A 336 12.51 3.63 33.77
N ASP A 337 11.46 2.88 34.09
CA ASP A 337 11.12 2.63 35.49
C ASP A 337 12.21 1.81 36.18
N ARG A 338 12.35 2.01 37.49
CA ARG A 338 13.35 1.34 38.33
C ARG A 338 12.72 0.27 39.21
N VAL A 339 13.33 -0.90 39.20
CA VAL A 339 12.99 -2.04 40.05
C VAL A 339 14.19 -2.34 40.94
N TYR A 340 13.91 -2.77 42.17
CA TYR A 340 14.89 -3.02 43.21
C TYR A 340 14.82 -4.49 43.62
N ILE A 341 15.99 -5.07 43.86
CA ILE A 341 16.14 -6.38 44.47
C ILE A 341 16.95 -6.21 45.75
N LYS A 342 16.34 -6.56 46.88
CA LYS A 342 17.01 -6.61 48.18
C LYS A 342 17.69 -7.97 48.34
N CYS A 343 18.89 -7.98 48.94
CA CYS A 343 19.57 -9.21 49.29
C CYS A 343 18.72 -10.03 50.28
N PRO A 344 18.89 -11.36 50.32
CA PRO A 344 18.24 -12.20 51.32
C PRO A 344 18.62 -11.79 52.75
N ASP A 345 17.73 -12.01 53.71
CA ASP A 345 18.03 -11.80 55.14
C ASP A 345 19.00 -12.85 55.71
N GLY A 346 19.22 -13.94 54.97
CA GLY A 346 20.16 -15.01 55.31
C GLY A 346 20.30 -16.03 54.17
N PHE A 347 21.24 -16.96 54.32
CA PHE A 347 21.42 -18.06 53.38
C PHE A 347 20.14 -18.90 53.28
N GLY A 348 19.67 -19.14 52.05
CA GLY A 348 18.46 -19.92 51.77
C GLY A 348 17.16 -19.11 51.68
N SER A 349 17.16 -17.83 52.06
CA SER A 349 15.99 -16.95 51.88
C SER A 349 15.90 -16.44 50.43
N PRO A 350 14.68 -16.21 49.90
CA PRO A 350 14.49 -15.70 48.54
C PRO A 350 14.90 -14.23 48.42
N LEU A 351 15.16 -13.81 47.19
CA LEU A 351 15.37 -12.40 46.88
C LEU A 351 14.05 -11.65 46.94
N ARG A 352 14.10 -10.36 47.28
CA ARG A 352 12.88 -9.56 47.40
C ARG A 352 12.77 -8.52 46.31
N LEU A 353 11.68 -8.56 45.56
CA LEU A 353 11.45 -7.74 44.38
C LEU A 353 10.46 -6.62 44.71
N TYR A 354 10.86 -5.39 44.39
CA TYR A 354 10.02 -4.22 44.63
C TYR A 354 10.12 -3.19 43.50
N THR A 355 9.02 -2.52 43.24
CA THR A 355 8.99 -1.28 42.46
C THR A 355 9.65 -0.13 43.24
N PHE A 356 10.06 0.93 42.53
CA PHE A 356 10.54 2.15 43.18
C PHE A 356 9.54 2.72 44.20
N HIS A 357 8.24 2.62 43.91
CA HIS A 357 7.19 3.13 44.78
C HIS A 357 7.11 2.34 46.09
N GLU A 358 7.14 1.01 46.01
CA GLU A 358 7.17 0.13 47.19
C GLU A 358 8.43 0.34 48.03
N MET A 359 9.58 0.52 47.37
CA MET A 359 10.86 0.75 48.03
C MET A 359 10.88 2.05 48.85
N GLN A 360 10.28 3.13 48.35
CA GLN A 360 10.13 4.38 49.11
C GLN A 360 9.27 4.20 50.35
N ASN A 361 8.21 3.40 50.25
CA ASN A 361 7.32 3.13 51.38
C ASN A 361 7.97 2.20 52.41
N TYR A 362 8.78 1.23 51.97
CA TYR A 362 9.47 0.29 52.86
C TYR A 362 10.51 0.98 53.75
N ARG A 363 11.25 1.95 53.21
CA ARG A 363 12.25 2.72 53.97
C ARG A 363 11.65 3.60 55.08
N GLY A 364 10.35 3.86 55.05
CA GLY A 364 9.64 4.62 56.10
C GLY A 364 9.37 3.84 57.38
N GLY A 365 9.41 2.50 57.35
CA GLY A 365 8.99 1.66 58.49
C GLY A 365 10.12 1.16 59.41
N GLU A 366 11.38 1.17 58.97
CA GLU A 366 12.48 0.54 59.73
C GLU A 366 13.19 1.50 60.72
N GLY A 367 12.69 2.73 60.97
CA GLY A 367 13.44 3.69 61.79
C GLY A 367 12.72 4.84 62.49
N GLY A 368 11.39 4.83 62.64
CA GLY A 368 10.68 5.92 63.33
C GLY A 368 9.50 5.40 64.16
N GLU A 369 9.53 5.68 65.47
CA GLU A 369 8.40 5.48 66.38
C GLU A 369 7.17 6.27 65.88
N GLU A 370 6.07 5.53 65.75
CA GLU A 370 4.65 5.92 65.86
C GLU A 370 4.27 7.38 65.57
N GLU A 371 3.86 7.65 64.32
CA GLU A 371 2.73 8.54 64.06
C GLU A 371 1.66 7.76 63.29
N GLU A 372 0.54 7.46 63.98
CA GLU A 372 -0.72 6.91 63.45
C GLU A 372 -1.35 7.84 62.39
N THR A 373 -0.71 7.97 61.24
CA THR A 373 -1.25 8.74 60.12
C THR A 373 -1.61 7.81 58.97
N SER A 374 -2.89 7.44 58.96
CA SER A 374 -3.59 6.78 57.85
C SER A 374 -2.87 5.56 57.29
N GLU A 375 -3.14 4.40 57.90
CA GLU A 375 -2.91 3.11 57.24
C GLU A 375 -3.58 3.17 55.86
N LYS A 376 -2.77 3.32 54.80
CA LYS A 376 -3.28 3.39 53.43
C LYS A 376 -3.87 2.02 53.13
N ILE A 377 -5.19 1.93 53.22
CA ILE A 377 -5.96 0.73 52.95
C ILE A 377 -5.60 0.22 51.56
N TYR A 378 -4.85 -0.88 51.50
CA TYR A 378 -4.59 -1.60 50.26
C TYR A 378 -5.88 -2.34 49.86
N LEU A 379 -6.79 -1.60 49.22
CA LEU A 379 -8.10 -2.08 48.81
C LEU A 379 -8.02 -3.42 48.05
N ARG A 380 -6.99 -3.56 47.20
CA ARG A 380 -6.65 -4.78 46.49
C ARG A 380 -6.43 -5.97 47.43
N GLU A 381 -5.61 -5.81 48.46
CA GLU A 381 -5.31 -6.87 49.42
C GLU A 381 -6.55 -7.27 50.20
N LYS A 382 -7.36 -6.28 50.62
CA LYS A 382 -8.59 -6.52 51.36
C LYS A 382 -9.64 -7.25 50.53
N ILE A 383 -9.83 -6.86 49.26
CA ILE A 383 -10.71 -7.59 48.34
C ILE A 383 -10.23 -9.03 48.15
N TYR A 384 -8.91 -9.24 47.98
CA TYR A 384 -8.33 -10.58 47.85
C TYR A 384 -8.57 -11.43 49.09
N GLN A 385 -8.32 -10.88 50.29
CA GLN A 385 -8.58 -11.58 51.56
C GLN A 385 -10.07 -11.94 51.72
N ILE A 386 -10.99 -11.02 51.40
CA ILE A 386 -12.45 -11.25 51.49
C ILE A 386 -12.87 -12.39 50.56
N LEU A 387 -12.49 -12.33 49.27
CA LEU A 387 -12.85 -13.39 48.34
C LEU A 387 -12.24 -14.72 48.76
N LYS A 388 -10.97 -14.72 49.21
CA LYS A 388 -10.28 -15.92 49.67
C LYS A 388 -10.92 -16.55 50.92
N SER A 389 -11.39 -15.73 51.87
CA SER A 389 -12.01 -16.22 53.10
C SER A 389 -13.44 -16.72 52.88
N GLU A 390 -14.20 -16.04 52.02
CA GLU A 390 -15.60 -16.39 51.75
C GLU A 390 -15.74 -17.57 50.79
N ASN A 391 -14.77 -17.74 49.88
CA ASN A 391 -14.73 -18.84 48.91
C ASN A 391 -16.03 -18.97 48.08
N ILE A 392 -16.64 -17.83 47.73
CA ILE A 392 -17.84 -17.70 46.89
C ILE A 392 -17.68 -16.54 45.91
N TYR A 393 -18.38 -16.59 44.78
CA TYR A 393 -18.47 -15.46 43.86
C TYR A 393 -19.40 -14.38 44.42
N LEU A 394 -18.92 -13.13 44.43
CA LEU A 394 -19.64 -11.99 45.01
C LEU A 394 -19.87 -10.89 43.97
N HIS A 395 -21.04 -10.26 44.03
CA HIS A 395 -21.32 -9.03 43.31
C HIS A 395 -20.46 -7.90 43.88
N TYR A 396 -19.94 -6.99 43.04
CA TYR A 396 -19.06 -5.91 43.49
C TYR A 396 -19.69 -5.01 44.57
N LYS A 397 -21.03 -4.94 44.64
CA LYS A 397 -21.76 -4.27 45.74
C LYS A 397 -21.58 -4.99 47.08
N GLN A 398 -21.67 -6.31 47.10
CA GLN A 398 -21.42 -7.10 48.31
C GLN A 398 -19.95 -7.11 48.70
N ILE A 399 -19.04 -7.05 47.71
CA ILE A 399 -17.61 -6.83 47.97
C ILE A 399 -17.41 -5.47 48.65
N LYS A 400 -18.07 -4.39 48.17
CA LYS A 400 -18.05 -3.08 48.83
C LYS A 400 -18.51 -3.19 50.29
N ASP A 401 -19.64 -3.86 50.54
CA ASP A 401 -20.23 -3.97 51.87
C ASP A 401 -19.30 -4.74 52.84
N LYS A 402 -18.69 -5.85 52.37
CA LYS A 402 -17.70 -6.61 53.18
C LYS A 402 -16.39 -5.86 53.38
N VAL A 403 -15.94 -5.08 52.38
CA VAL A 403 -14.78 -4.18 52.53
C VAL A 403 -15.08 -3.15 53.61
N PHE A 404 -16.27 -2.55 53.59
CA PHE A 404 -16.73 -1.61 54.63
C PHE A 404 -16.73 -2.26 56.01
N GLU A 405 -17.25 -3.48 56.15
CA GLU A 405 -17.23 -4.24 57.42
C GLU A 405 -15.80 -4.50 57.92
N SER A 406 -14.85 -4.82 57.02
CA SER A 406 -13.47 -5.15 57.38
C SER A 406 -12.60 -3.95 57.80
N ILE A 407 -12.88 -2.77 57.24
CA ILE A 407 -12.04 -1.57 57.40
C ILE A 407 -12.73 -0.51 58.29
N GLY A 408 -14.05 -0.59 58.47
CA GLY A 408 -14.82 0.39 59.23
C GLY A 408 -14.99 1.75 58.52
N ARG A 409 -14.69 1.83 57.21
CA ARG A 409 -14.76 3.07 56.42
C ARG A 409 -15.42 2.82 55.06
N GLU A 410 -16.26 3.75 54.63
CA GLU A 410 -16.92 3.66 53.33
C GLU A 410 -15.92 3.82 52.17
N VAL A 411 -15.97 2.86 51.24
CA VAL A 411 -15.21 2.87 49.99
C VAL A 411 -16.16 3.12 48.84
N GLU A 412 -15.76 4.00 47.91
CA GLU A 412 -16.55 4.23 46.71
C GLU A 412 -16.64 2.97 45.85
N LEU A 413 -17.84 2.71 45.32
CA LEU A 413 -18.11 1.56 44.45
C LEU A 413 -17.22 1.56 43.19
N SER A 414 -16.91 2.76 42.67
CA SER A 414 -15.96 3.00 41.57
C SER A 414 -14.57 2.44 41.86
N SER A 415 -14.12 2.53 43.11
CA SER A 415 -12.81 2.06 43.55
C SER A 415 -12.77 0.53 43.65
N ILE A 416 -13.86 -0.09 44.10
CA ILE A 416 -14.00 -1.56 44.13
C ILE A 416 -14.00 -2.11 42.70
N VAL A 417 -14.86 -1.59 41.83
CA VAL A 417 -14.94 -2.01 40.42
C VAL A 417 -13.63 -1.73 39.69
N GLY A 418 -13.01 -0.57 39.96
CA GLY A 418 -11.69 -0.22 39.44
C GLY A 418 -10.64 -1.25 39.85
N THR A 419 -10.56 -1.61 41.12
CA THR A 419 -9.59 -2.59 41.60
C THR A 419 -9.84 -3.98 41.00
N LEU A 420 -11.09 -4.44 41.00
CA LEU A 420 -11.47 -5.73 40.43
C LEU A 420 -11.14 -5.84 38.93
N SER A 421 -11.39 -4.76 38.17
CA SER A 421 -11.18 -4.75 36.72
C SER A 421 -9.73 -4.56 36.28
N HIS A 422 -8.93 -3.80 37.03
CA HIS A 422 -7.53 -3.58 36.69
C HIS A 422 -6.64 -4.76 37.08
N GLU A 423 -6.98 -5.50 38.13
CA GLU A 423 -6.16 -6.59 38.68
C GLU A 423 -6.66 -7.97 38.21
N SER A 424 -6.78 -8.14 36.88
CA SER A 424 -7.40 -9.34 36.26
C SER A 424 -6.68 -10.67 36.51
N HIS A 425 -5.41 -10.62 36.95
CA HIS A 425 -4.61 -11.77 37.36
C HIS A 425 -4.93 -12.23 38.78
N LEU A 426 -5.52 -11.38 39.62
CA LEU A 426 -6.02 -11.74 40.94
C LEU A 426 -7.52 -11.98 40.94
N PHE A 427 -8.27 -11.15 40.21
CA PHE A 427 -9.72 -11.18 40.19
C PHE A 427 -10.23 -11.56 38.82
N ARG A 428 -11.16 -12.50 38.79
CA ARG A 428 -11.81 -12.92 37.57
C ARG A 428 -13.29 -12.66 37.67
N ARG A 429 -13.80 -12.05 36.60
CA ARG A 429 -15.22 -11.81 36.41
C ARG A 429 -15.94 -13.10 36.06
N PHE A 430 -17.05 -13.37 36.73
CA PHE A 430 -17.93 -14.48 36.40
C PHE A 430 -18.75 -14.13 35.15
N LEU A 431 -18.38 -14.71 34.01
CA LEU A 431 -19.10 -14.51 32.76
C LEU A 431 -20.47 -15.21 32.83
N PRO A 432 -21.54 -14.55 32.33
CA PRO A 432 -21.51 -13.43 31.41
C PRO A 432 -21.72 -12.05 32.06
N THR A 433 -21.68 -11.97 33.39
CA THR A 433 -21.99 -10.71 34.10
C THR A 433 -20.82 -9.73 34.11
N ARG A 434 -21.15 -8.46 34.26
CA ARG A 434 -20.29 -7.36 34.70
C ARG A 434 -20.18 -7.29 36.23
N GLY A 435 -21.19 -7.81 36.91
CA GLY A 435 -21.41 -7.63 38.34
C GLY A 435 -20.64 -8.54 39.27
N ILE A 436 -20.40 -9.80 38.88
CA ILE A 436 -19.96 -10.87 39.79
C ILE A 436 -18.47 -11.16 39.60
N TRP A 437 -17.73 -11.25 40.71
CA TRP A 437 -16.28 -11.39 40.75
C TRP A 437 -15.85 -12.47 41.75
N GLY A 438 -14.73 -13.13 41.44
CA GLY A 438 -14.06 -14.12 42.28
C GLY A 438 -12.54 -14.06 42.07
N LEU A 439 -11.79 -14.99 42.68
CA LEU A 439 -10.35 -15.06 42.46
C LEU A 439 -10.01 -15.72 41.12
N ALA A 440 -8.94 -15.26 40.46
CA ALA A 440 -8.51 -15.80 39.18
C ALA A 440 -8.06 -17.28 39.27
N GLU A 441 -7.50 -17.68 40.42
CA GLU A 441 -7.12 -19.06 40.72
C GLU A 441 -8.31 -20.03 40.79
N TRP A 442 -9.56 -19.53 40.86
CA TRP A 442 -10.76 -20.35 40.95
C TRP A 442 -11.25 -20.91 39.62
N SER A 443 -10.58 -20.59 38.50
CA SER A 443 -11.10 -20.85 37.15
C SER A 443 -11.41 -22.30 36.78
N GLU A 444 -11.00 -23.28 37.59
CA GLU A 444 -11.28 -24.71 37.41
C GLU A 444 -12.22 -25.30 38.46
N LYS A 445 -12.56 -24.55 39.52
CA LYS A 445 -13.41 -25.04 40.63
C LYS A 445 -14.84 -24.55 40.46
N GLN A 446 -15.82 -25.45 40.58
CA GLN A 446 -17.22 -25.07 40.76
C GLN A 446 -17.38 -24.42 42.13
N ILE A 447 -17.39 -23.09 42.13
CA ILE A 447 -17.62 -22.29 43.33
C ILE A 447 -19.04 -21.71 43.23
N GLU A 448 -19.76 -21.76 44.35
CA GLU A 448 -21.14 -21.28 44.43
C GLU A 448 -21.21 -19.76 44.21
N ILE A 449 -22.28 -19.33 43.55
CA ILE A 449 -22.63 -17.92 43.39
C ILE A 449 -23.65 -17.60 44.47
N ASP A 450 -23.40 -16.54 45.23
CA ASP A 450 -24.39 -16.07 46.20
C ASP A 450 -25.71 -15.68 45.51
N LYS A 451 -26.85 -16.10 46.08
CA LYS A 451 -28.18 -15.88 45.48
C LYS A 451 -28.50 -14.39 45.35
N THR A 452 -28.05 -13.57 46.29
CA THR A 452 -28.21 -12.11 46.23
C THR A 452 -27.31 -11.50 45.16
N SER A 453 -26.07 -11.97 45.02
CA SER A 453 -25.17 -11.58 43.92
C SER A 453 -25.80 -11.85 42.54
N LEU A 454 -26.40 -13.02 42.40
CA LEU A 454 -27.04 -13.46 41.16
C LEU A 454 -28.27 -12.60 40.82
N LEU A 455 -29.13 -12.31 41.82
CA LEU A 455 -30.29 -11.45 41.62
C LEU A 455 -29.89 -10.02 41.23
N LEU A 456 -28.87 -9.46 41.89
CA LEU A 456 -28.32 -8.14 41.55
C LEU A 456 -27.81 -8.10 40.11
N ALA A 457 -27.05 -9.12 39.69
CA ALA A 457 -26.53 -9.19 38.34
C ALA A 457 -27.64 -9.35 37.28
N ILE A 458 -28.69 -10.12 37.56
CA ILE A 458 -29.84 -10.29 36.66
C ILE A 458 -30.59 -8.98 36.48
N GLY A 459 -30.81 -8.25 37.58
CA GLY A 459 -31.48 -6.95 37.56
C GLY A 459 -30.67 -5.85 36.89
N GLU A 460 -29.39 -5.67 37.25
CA GLU A 460 -28.56 -4.58 36.71
C GLU A 460 -28.28 -4.70 35.21
N GLU A 461 -28.19 -5.93 34.70
CA GLU A 461 -27.89 -6.16 33.30
C GLU A 461 -29.12 -6.44 32.44
N ASP A 462 -30.31 -6.34 33.02
CA ASP A 462 -31.58 -6.57 32.35
C ASP A 462 -31.63 -7.93 31.61
N TRP A 463 -31.13 -8.99 32.23
CA TRP A 463 -30.98 -10.30 31.55
C TRP A 463 -32.32 -10.85 31.05
N VAL A 464 -33.43 -10.55 31.72
CA VAL A 464 -34.79 -10.92 31.27
C VAL A 464 -35.14 -10.23 29.94
N TYR A 465 -34.92 -8.91 29.84
CA TYR A 465 -35.15 -8.15 28.61
C TYR A 465 -34.22 -8.65 27.49
N ARG A 466 -32.93 -8.90 27.78
CA ARG A 466 -31.98 -9.41 26.79
C ARG A 466 -32.38 -10.77 26.25
N VAL A 467 -32.75 -11.72 27.10
CA VAL A 467 -33.19 -13.06 26.66
C VAL A 467 -34.42 -12.97 25.76
N LEU A 468 -35.40 -12.13 26.12
CA LEU A 468 -36.58 -11.90 25.28
C LEU A 468 -36.21 -11.26 23.94
N LYS A 469 -35.34 -10.24 23.96
CA LYS A 469 -34.85 -9.55 22.75
C LYS A 469 -34.08 -10.48 21.82
N ASP A 470 -33.12 -11.23 22.37
CA ASP A 470 -32.26 -12.16 21.62
C ASP A 470 -33.07 -13.25 20.92
N LEU A 471 -34.10 -13.78 21.58
CA LEU A 471 -34.94 -14.84 21.03
C LEU A 471 -36.11 -14.32 20.19
N SER A 472 -36.38 -13.01 20.22
CA SER A 472 -37.40 -12.32 19.39
C SER A 472 -38.78 -13.00 19.41
N ARG A 473 -39.12 -13.67 20.52
CA ARG A 473 -40.40 -14.33 20.73
C ARG A 473 -40.80 -14.30 22.20
N PRO A 474 -42.11 -14.33 22.53
CA PRO A 474 -42.55 -14.45 23.90
C PRO A 474 -42.12 -15.78 24.54
N LEU A 475 -41.75 -15.76 25.83
CA LEU A 475 -41.24 -16.93 26.57
C LEU A 475 -41.93 -17.08 27.92
N GLN A 476 -42.15 -18.33 28.36
CA GLN A 476 -42.61 -18.61 29.73
C GLN A 476 -41.50 -18.34 30.75
N THR A 477 -41.87 -18.04 32.01
CA THR A 477 -40.91 -17.86 33.11
C THR A 477 -39.90 -19.01 33.22
N LYS A 478 -40.32 -20.25 32.97
CA LYS A 478 -39.44 -21.43 32.96
C LYS A 478 -38.41 -21.40 31.82
N GLU A 479 -38.81 -20.99 30.62
CA GLU A 479 -37.91 -20.86 29.47
C GLU A 479 -36.90 -19.74 29.71
N ILE A 480 -37.35 -18.58 30.22
CA ILE A 480 -36.45 -17.47 30.57
C ILE A 480 -35.46 -17.93 31.66
N ALA A 481 -35.93 -18.68 32.65
CA ALA A 481 -35.07 -19.20 33.70
C ALA A 481 -34.03 -20.20 33.18
N GLN A 482 -34.41 -21.07 32.25
CA GLN A 482 -33.50 -22.00 31.59
C GLN A 482 -32.42 -21.27 30.78
N GLU A 483 -32.78 -20.24 30.03
CA GLU A 483 -31.84 -19.47 29.22
C GLU A 483 -30.86 -18.66 30.08
N ILE A 484 -31.34 -18.03 31.17
CA ILE A 484 -30.46 -17.35 32.12
C ILE A 484 -29.58 -18.38 32.85
N ALA A 485 -30.13 -19.50 33.31
CA ALA A 485 -29.37 -20.52 34.02
C ALA A 485 -28.26 -21.14 33.15
N LYS A 486 -28.55 -21.39 31.86
CA LYS A 486 -27.57 -21.84 30.87
C LYS A 486 -26.42 -20.84 30.71
N ARG A 487 -26.73 -19.55 30.72
CA ARG A 487 -25.73 -18.47 30.61
C ARG A 487 -24.83 -18.40 31.84
N PHE A 488 -25.39 -18.60 33.03
CA PHE A 488 -24.68 -18.52 34.32
C PHE A 488 -24.12 -19.87 34.82
N VAL A 489 -24.31 -20.97 34.08
CA VAL A 489 -23.88 -22.32 34.48
C VAL A 489 -24.42 -22.72 35.87
N ILE A 490 -25.67 -22.36 36.15
CA ILE A 490 -26.38 -22.67 37.40
C ILE A 490 -27.61 -23.55 37.13
N SER A 491 -28.22 -24.08 38.18
CA SER A 491 -29.46 -24.85 38.06
C SER A 491 -30.65 -23.91 37.80
N PRO A 492 -31.53 -24.19 36.79
CA PRO A 492 -32.76 -23.42 36.60
C PRO A 492 -33.68 -23.40 37.83
N LYS A 493 -33.57 -24.40 38.71
CA LYS A 493 -34.35 -24.46 39.96
C LYS A 493 -33.94 -23.35 40.92
N GLU A 494 -32.63 -23.11 41.08
CA GLU A 494 -32.10 -22.05 41.93
C GLU A 494 -32.57 -20.67 41.44
N LEU A 495 -32.68 -20.49 40.12
CA LEU A 495 -33.17 -19.26 39.54
C LEU A 495 -34.67 -19.04 39.81
N LEU A 496 -35.48 -20.09 39.74
CA LEU A 496 -36.92 -20.01 40.01
C LEU A 496 -37.23 -19.68 41.48
N GLU A 497 -36.32 -19.99 42.41
CA GLU A 497 -36.47 -19.65 43.82
C GLU A 497 -36.29 -18.15 44.12
N ILE A 498 -35.53 -17.41 43.30
CA ILE A 498 -35.12 -16.02 43.59
C ILE A 498 -36.02 -14.95 42.95
N ASN A 499 -37.19 -15.29 42.39
CA ASN A 499 -38.15 -14.35 41.79
C ASN A 499 -37.50 -13.30 40.84
N PHE A 500 -36.66 -13.77 39.92
CA PHE A 500 -35.78 -12.93 39.09
C PHE A 500 -36.48 -12.03 38.05
N ILE A 501 -37.78 -12.20 37.79
CA ILE A 501 -38.55 -11.35 36.86
C ILE A 501 -39.26 -10.27 37.67
N ASN A 502 -38.94 -9.00 37.39
CA ASN A 502 -39.66 -7.87 37.96
C ASN A 502 -41.00 -7.66 37.22
N PRO A 503 -42.16 -7.93 37.83
CA PRO A 503 -43.45 -7.76 37.16
C PRO A 503 -43.82 -6.29 36.91
N ASN A 504 -43.11 -5.34 37.53
CA ASN A 504 -43.33 -3.91 37.37
C ASN A 504 -42.43 -3.28 36.29
N ASP A 505 -41.64 -4.07 35.55
CA ASP A 505 -40.85 -3.54 34.44
C ASP A 505 -41.76 -3.10 33.30
N VAL A 506 -41.82 -1.80 33.05
CA VAL A 506 -42.68 -1.16 32.03
C VAL A 506 -42.38 -1.61 30.59
N ARG A 507 -41.22 -2.23 30.35
CA ARG A 507 -40.81 -2.76 29.04
C ARG A 507 -41.33 -4.16 28.79
N LEU A 508 -41.70 -4.89 29.84
CA LEU A 508 -42.19 -6.25 29.76
C LEU A 508 -43.72 -6.26 29.78
N VAL A 509 -44.32 -7.16 29.00
CA VAL A 509 -45.77 -7.41 29.01
C VAL A 509 -46.01 -8.90 29.24
N LYS A 510 -46.90 -9.23 30.18
CA LYS A 510 -47.31 -10.60 30.44
C LYS A 510 -48.52 -10.94 29.57
N LEU A 511 -48.36 -11.92 28.68
CA LEU A 511 -49.38 -12.33 27.71
C LEU A 511 -50.40 -13.31 28.31
N ILE A 512 -51.53 -13.46 27.61
CA ILE A 512 -52.56 -14.47 27.91
C ILE A 512 -51.94 -15.86 27.70
N GLY A 513 -51.59 -16.54 28.81
CA GLY A 513 -50.83 -17.80 28.80
C GLY A 513 -49.60 -17.81 29.71
N GLY A 514 -49.26 -16.68 30.34
CA GLY A 514 -48.19 -16.59 31.33
C GLY A 514 -46.78 -16.44 30.76
N SER A 515 -46.65 -16.29 29.43
CA SER A 515 -45.42 -15.87 28.76
C SER A 515 -45.19 -14.36 28.90
N TRP A 516 -43.94 -13.95 28.82
CA TRP A 516 -43.51 -12.56 28.80
C TRP A 516 -43.05 -12.19 27.39
N GLY A 517 -43.37 -10.98 26.96
CA GLY A 517 -42.88 -10.37 25.72
C GLY A 517 -42.42 -8.93 25.96
N LEU A 518 -41.87 -8.30 24.92
CA LEU A 518 -41.48 -6.89 24.97
C LEU A 518 -42.64 -6.01 24.52
N LYS A 519 -42.86 -4.89 25.22
CA LYS A 519 -43.86 -3.88 24.85
C LYS A 519 -43.57 -3.23 23.50
N GLU A 520 -42.28 -3.09 23.16
CA GLU A 520 -41.80 -2.55 21.87
C GLU A 520 -42.32 -3.37 20.68
N TRP A 521 -42.39 -4.70 20.80
CA TRP A 521 -42.93 -5.57 19.74
C TRP A 521 -44.36 -5.24 19.37
N VAL A 522 -45.17 -4.79 20.34
CA VAL A 522 -46.56 -4.42 20.11
C VAL A 522 -46.67 -3.18 19.23
N GLU A 523 -45.78 -2.21 19.45
CA GLU A 523 -45.74 -0.99 18.63
C GLU A 523 -45.14 -1.28 17.25
N ASP A 524 -44.09 -2.11 17.16
CA ASP A 524 -43.52 -2.55 15.89
C ASP A 524 -44.54 -3.29 15.03
N TRP A 525 -45.31 -4.21 15.61
CA TRP A 525 -46.38 -4.93 14.91
C TRP A 525 -47.47 -3.98 14.40
N LYS A 526 -47.84 -2.95 15.18
CA LYS A 526 -48.80 -1.91 14.74
C LYS A 526 -48.26 -1.09 13.56
N GLU A 527 -46.99 -0.70 13.59
CA GLU A 527 -46.37 0.02 12.47
C GLU A 527 -46.25 -0.84 11.22
N GLU A 528 -45.88 -2.12 11.38
CA GLU A 528 -45.77 -3.07 10.26
C GLU A 528 -47.13 -3.30 9.61
N ILE A 529 -48.20 -3.44 10.39
CA ILE A 529 -49.58 -3.50 9.87
C ILE A 529 -49.91 -2.27 9.02
N LYS A 530 -49.62 -1.05 9.51
CA LYS A 530 -49.85 0.19 8.74
C LYS A 530 -49.09 0.22 7.42
N LYS A 531 -47.83 -0.25 7.41
CA LYS A 531 -47.00 -0.32 6.19
C LYS A 531 -47.59 -1.32 5.19
N VAL A 532 -48.02 -2.49 5.65
CA VAL A 532 -48.66 -3.51 4.81
C VAL A 532 -49.98 -2.99 4.24
N GLU A 533 -50.79 -2.28 5.04
CA GLU A 533 -52.03 -1.66 4.58
C GLU A 533 -51.79 -0.61 3.49
N ALA A 534 -50.83 0.31 3.70
CA ALA A 534 -50.48 1.32 2.70
C ALA A 534 -49.92 0.72 1.40
N LEU A 535 -49.21 -0.42 1.47
CA LEU A 535 -48.74 -1.14 0.28
C LEU A 535 -49.90 -1.82 -0.46
N LEU A 536 -50.84 -2.42 0.26
CA LEU A 536 -52.03 -3.03 -0.34
C LEU A 536 -52.90 -1.99 -1.05
N GLU A 537 -53.06 -0.80 -0.47
CA GLU A 537 -53.75 0.34 -1.08
C GLU A 537 -53.08 0.77 -2.39
N LYS A 538 -51.75 0.97 -2.37
CA LYS A 538 -51.00 1.30 -3.60
C LYS A 538 -51.13 0.22 -4.69
N ILE A 539 -51.10 -1.05 -4.33
CA ILE A 539 -51.28 -2.15 -5.30
C ILE A 539 -52.69 -2.08 -5.92
N PHE A 540 -53.70 -1.72 -5.13
CA PHE A 540 -55.07 -1.54 -5.63
C PHE A 540 -55.15 -0.39 -6.64
N ASP A 541 -54.61 0.78 -6.30
CA ASP A 541 -54.57 1.95 -7.20
C ASP A 541 -53.86 1.64 -8.54
N GLN A 542 -52.76 0.87 -8.47
CA GLN A 542 -51.99 0.50 -9.65
C GLN A 542 -52.75 -0.49 -10.54
N LYS A 543 -53.54 -1.40 -9.96
CA LYS A 543 -54.42 -2.29 -10.74
C LYS A 543 -55.54 -1.51 -11.43
N GLU A 544 -56.11 -0.51 -10.77
CA GLU A 544 -57.14 0.35 -11.36
C GLU A 544 -56.57 1.18 -12.52
N ALA A 545 -55.39 1.77 -12.34
CA ALA A 545 -54.68 2.50 -13.40
C ALA A 545 -54.35 1.62 -14.61
N LEU A 546 -53.88 0.39 -14.37
CA LEU A 546 -53.60 -0.59 -15.41
C LEU A 546 -54.88 -0.94 -16.21
N SER A 547 -56.00 -1.14 -15.52
CA SER A 547 -57.29 -1.39 -16.17
C SER A 547 -57.69 -0.24 -17.10
N SER A 548 -57.48 1.02 -16.69
CA SER A 548 -57.77 2.19 -17.53
C SER A 548 -56.85 2.24 -18.77
N ILE A 549 -55.55 1.93 -18.61
CA ILE A 549 -54.58 1.92 -19.72
C ILE A 549 -54.96 0.86 -20.76
N LEU A 550 -55.35 -0.33 -20.31
CA LEU A 550 -55.77 -1.42 -21.21
C LEU A 550 -56.99 -1.02 -22.04
N THR A 551 -58.00 -0.39 -21.43
CA THR A 551 -59.18 0.10 -22.17
C THR A 551 -58.81 1.14 -23.22
N GLU A 552 -57.93 2.10 -22.90
CA GLU A 552 -57.49 3.12 -23.86
C GLU A 552 -56.66 2.54 -25.01
N LYS A 553 -55.89 1.49 -24.73
CA LYS A 553 -55.10 0.75 -25.72
C LYS A 553 -56.02 -0.01 -26.68
N GLU A 554 -57.04 -0.71 -26.17
CA GLU A 554 -58.05 -1.41 -26.98
C GLU A 554 -58.81 -0.46 -27.92
N ASP A 555 -59.21 0.72 -27.44
CA ASP A 555 -59.84 1.76 -28.26
C ASP A 555 -58.92 2.23 -29.38
N SER A 556 -57.63 2.43 -29.06
CA SER A 556 -56.62 2.88 -30.04
C SER A 556 -56.34 1.82 -31.11
N ILE A 557 -56.31 0.53 -30.73
CA ILE A 557 -56.19 -0.60 -31.66
C ILE A 557 -57.41 -0.67 -32.59
N SER A 558 -58.61 -0.49 -32.04
CA SER A 558 -59.87 -0.47 -32.81
C SER A 558 -59.87 0.65 -33.85
N ARG A 559 -59.41 1.85 -33.48
CA ARG A 559 -59.23 2.98 -34.40
C ARG A 559 -58.21 2.68 -35.50
N LEU A 560 -57.10 2.02 -35.15
CA LEU A 560 -56.08 1.64 -36.13
C LEU A 560 -56.63 0.65 -37.18
N SER A 561 -57.47 -0.30 -36.75
CA SER A 561 -58.13 -1.24 -37.66
C SER A 561 -59.03 -0.53 -38.67
N LEU A 562 -59.86 0.43 -38.22
CA LEU A 562 -60.73 1.21 -39.09
C LEU A 562 -59.95 2.06 -40.11
N LEU A 563 -58.84 2.67 -39.69
CA LEU A 563 -57.98 3.43 -40.59
C LEU A 563 -57.34 2.54 -41.68
N GLY A 564 -56.95 1.31 -41.32
CA GLY A 564 -56.44 0.33 -42.29
C GLY A 564 -57.49 -0.12 -43.31
N GLU A 565 -58.77 -0.24 -42.92
CA GLU A 565 -59.86 -0.52 -43.87
C GLU A 565 -60.06 0.64 -44.86
N ASN A 566 -60.02 1.88 -44.36
CA ASN A 566 -60.13 3.08 -45.20
C ASN A 566 -58.95 3.21 -46.18
N GLU A 567 -57.71 2.95 -45.74
CA GLU A 567 -56.52 2.92 -46.59
C GLU A 567 -56.71 1.94 -47.76
N ASN A 568 -57.16 0.73 -47.47
CA ASN A 568 -57.44 -0.31 -48.47
C ASN A 568 -58.55 0.10 -49.44
N GLN A 569 -59.58 0.80 -48.97
CA GLN A 569 -60.66 1.30 -49.82
C GLN A 569 -60.18 2.40 -50.79
N CYS A 570 -59.34 3.33 -50.32
CA CYS A 570 -58.74 4.36 -51.16
C CYS A 570 -57.81 3.75 -52.22
N LEU A 571 -56.98 2.77 -51.86
CA LEU A 571 -56.11 2.05 -52.80
C LEU A 571 -56.92 1.36 -53.90
N ARG A 572 -57.96 0.60 -53.55
CA ARG A 572 -58.86 -0.04 -54.54
C ARG A 572 -59.52 0.98 -55.47
N SER A 573 -59.88 2.14 -54.94
CA SER A 573 -60.51 3.22 -55.73
C SER A 573 -59.53 3.83 -56.73
N ILE A 574 -58.26 3.98 -56.34
CA ILE A 574 -57.18 4.43 -57.24
C ILE A 574 -56.94 3.39 -58.34
N ASP A 575 -56.79 2.11 -57.99
CA ASP A 575 -56.55 1.04 -58.97
C ASP A 575 -57.67 0.96 -60.03
N LEU A 576 -58.93 1.11 -59.60
CA LEU A 576 -60.08 1.17 -60.51
C LEU A 576 -60.04 2.39 -61.42
N LEU A 577 -59.70 3.57 -60.89
CA LEU A 577 -59.62 4.81 -61.67
C LEU A 577 -58.45 4.79 -62.66
N ASP A 578 -57.31 4.20 -62.29
CA ASP A 578 -56.16 4.02 -63.19
C ASP A 578 -56.50 3.05 -64.34
N ALA A 579 -57.24 1.98 -64.06
CA ALA A 579 -57.74 1.08 -65.10
C ALA A 579 -58.72 1.77 -66.05
N GLU A 580 -59.66 2.59 -65.54
CA GLU A 580 -60.57 3.38 -66.35
C GLU A 580 -59.83 4.44 -67.19
N LEU A 581 -58.83 5.11 -66.61
CA LEU A 581 -57.98 6.07 -67.33
C LEU A 581 -57.32 5.42 -68.54
N LYS A 582 -56.71 4.24 -68.35
CA LYS A 582 -56.05 3.51 -69.42
C LYS A 582 -56.99 3.20 -70.59
N ILE A 583 -58.23 2.82 -70.30
CA ILE A 583 -59.26 2.57 -71.33
C ILE A 583 -59.58 3.86 -72.09
N ILE A 584 -59.76 4.98 -71.38
CA ILE A 584 -60.08 6.29 -72.00
C ILE A 584 -58.91 6.79 -72.85
N GLU A 585 -57.67 6.60 -72.41
CA GLU A 585 -56.47 6.96 -73.17
C GLU A 585 -56.35 6.16 -74.48
N GLU A 586 -56.64 4.86 -74.47
CA GLU A 586 -56.69 4.03 -75.68
C GLU A 586 -57.79 4.50 -76.65
N GLU A 587 -58.96 4.91 -76.16
CA GLU A 587 -60.03 5.49 -76.99
C GLU A 587 -59.63 6.85 -77.57
N LEU A 588 -58.94 7.67 -76.79
CA LEU A 588 -58.42 8.96 -77.22
C LEU A 588 -57.38 8.78 -78.33
N GLU A 589 -56.49 7.81 -78.21
CA GLU A 589 -55.51 7.46 -79.25
C GLU A 589 -56.21 7.04 -80.54
N LYS A 590 -57.20 6.15 -80.47
CA LYS A 590 -58.02 5.73 -81.63
C LYS A 590 -58.72 6.92 -82.30
N SER A 591 -59.28 7.85 -81.51
CA SER A 591 -59.92 9.07 -82.02
C SER A 591 -58.92 9.99 -82.73
N SER A 592 -57.73 10.17 -82.16
CA SER A 592 -56.65 10.97 -82.76
C SER A 592 -56.16 10.40 -84.10
N ILE A 593 -56.07 9.06 -84.22
CA ILE A 593 -55.76 8.37 -85.47
C ILE A 593 -56.86 8.61 -86.51
N LYS A 594 -58.14 8.50 -86.11
CA LYS A 594 -59.29 8.75 -86.99
C LYS A 594 -59.29 10.19 -87.52
N LYS A 595 -59.00 11.17 -86.65
CA LYS A 595 -58.84 12.59 -87.00
C LYS A 595 -57.74 12.81 -88.05
N SER A 596 -56.56 12.23 -87.84
CA SER A 596 -55.42 12.36 -88.77
C SER A 596 -55.75 11.83 -90.18
N ARG A 597 -56.42 10.66 -90.27
CA ARG A 597 -56.87 10.07 -91.54
C ARG A 597 -57.89 10.95 -92.27
N LYS A 598 -58.83 11.55 -91.53
CA LYS A 598 -59.85 12.45 -92.10
C LYS A 598 -59.25 13.76 -92.58
N LYS A 599 -58.30 14.37 -91.84
CA LYS A 599 -57.55 15.55 -92.31
C LYS A 599 -56.79 15.27 -93.60
N LYS A 600 -56.14 14.10 -93.70
CA LYS A 600 -55.46 13.66 -94.92
C LYS A 600 -56.43 13.54 -96.10
N SER A 601 -57.60 12.91 -95.90
CA SER A 601 -58.63 12.77 -96.93
C SER A 601 -59.16 14.14 -97.43
N ILE A 602 -59.33 15.11 -96.53
CA ILE A 602 -59.73 16.49 -96.89
C ILE A 602 -58.66 17.14 -97.75
N SER A 603 -57.38 17.03 -97.36
CA SER A 603 -56.26 17.61 -98.13
C SER A 603 -56.12 17.02 -99.53
N GLU A 604 -56.42 15.73 -99.70
CA GLU A 604 -56.41 15.06 -101.01
C GLU A 604 -57.54 15.61 -101.91
N ILE A 605 -58.74 15.82 -101.37
CA ILE A 605 -59.88 16.39 -102.10
C ILE A 605 -59.65 17.87 -102.44
N GLU A 606 -59.00 18.65 -101.56
CA GLU A 606 -58.59 20.02 -101.85
C GLU A 606 -57.63 20.08 -103.04
N ASN A 607 -56.62 19.21 -103.04
CA ASN A 607 -55.67 19.12 -104.14
C ASN A 607 -56.34 18.71 -105.46
N GLU A 608 -57.32 17.80 -105.43
CA GLU A 608 -58.11 17.43 -106.61
C GLU A 608 -58.99 18.59 -107.11
N THR A 609 -59.71 19.26 -106.20
CA THR A 609 -60.57 20.40 -106.56
C THR A 609 -59.78 21.57 -107.12
N GLU A 610 -58.58 21.85 -106.61
CA GLU A 610 -57.66 22.83 -107.18
C GLU A 610 -57.24 22.47 -108.61
N ARG A 611 -56.86 21.20 -108.85
CA ARG A 611 -56.50 20.72 -110.20
C ARG A 611 -57.65 20.92 -111.19
N ILE A 612 -58.88 20.59 -110.78
CA ILE A 612 -60.06 20.74 -111.64
C ILE A 612 -60.40 22.22 -111.87
N LYS A 613 -60.28 23.08 -110.85
CA LYS A 613 -60.47 24.54 -111.00
C LYS A 613 -59.47 25.16 -111.97
N LYS A 614 -58.20 24.74 -111.93
CA LYS A 614 -57.17 25.17 -112.90
C LYS A 614 -57.55 24.77 -114.33
N GLN A 615 -58.09 23.56 -114.53
CA GLN A 615 -58.62 23.14 -115.83
C GLN A 615 -59.81 24.00 -116.31
N ILE A 616 -60.76 24.33 -115.42
CA ILE A 616 -61.89 25.22 -115.75
C ILE A 616 -61.43 26.63 -116.16
N CYS A 617 -60.42 27.19 -115.48
CA CYS A 617 -59.86 28.51 -115.83
C CYS A 617 -59.22 28.50 -117.22
N SER A 618 -58.48 27.44 -117.58
CA SER A 618 -57.88 27.31 -118.92
C SER A 618 -58.94 27.26 -120.04
N LEU A 619 -60.09 26.63 -119.77
CA LEU A 619 -61.22 26.56 -120.71
C LEU A 619 -61.99 27.89 -120.80
N GLY A 620 -62.05 28.66 -119.71
CA GLY A 620 -62.67 29.98 -119.68
C GLY A 620 -61.98 30.99 -120.62
N TYR A 621 -60.66 30.90 -120.76
CA TYR A 621 -59.89 31.73 -121.69
C TYR A 621 -60.19 31.36 -123.16
N ARG A 622 -60.27 30.06 -123.46
CA ARG A 622 -60.62 29.55 -124.80
C ARG A 622 -62.04 29.92 -125.24
N ASN A 623 -63.00 29.94 -124.31
CA ASN A 623 -64.39 30.31 -124.62
C ASN A 623 -64.57 31.81 -124.89
N LYS A 624 -63.77 32.69 -124.26
CA LYS A 624 -63.82 34.13 -124.55
C LYS A 624 -63.38 34.45 -125.98
N ILE A 625 -62.43 33.69 -126.52
CA ILE A 625 -61.97 33.82 -127.91
C ILE A 625 -63.00 33.26 -128.89
N ALA A 626 -63.63 32.11 -128.55
CA ALA A 626 -64.63 31.47 -129.40
C ALA A 626 -65.96 32.24 -129.50
N PHE A 627 -66.31 33.10 -128.53
CA PHE A 627 -67.55 33.90 -128.57
C PHE A 627 -67.44 35.16 -129.45
N ILE A 628 -66.23 35.68 -129.67
CA ILE A 628 -65.98 36.88 -130.48
C ILE A 628 -66.10 36.58 -131.98
N PHE A 629 -65.66 35.39 -132.41
CA PHE A 629 -65.66 34.96 -133.81
C PHE A 629 -67.05 34.93 -134.49
N PRO A 630 -68.11 34.34 -133.89
CA PRO A 630 -69.42 34.31 -134.52
C PRO A 630 -70.06 35.71 -134.61
N LEU A 631 -69.82 36.59 -133.62
CA LEU A 631 -70.32 37.97 -133.64
C LEU A 631 -69.70 38.78 -134.79
N PHE A 632 -68.39 38.60 -135.02
CA PHE A 632 -67.67 39.25 -136.11
C PHE A 632 -68.13 38.74 -137.48
N SER A 633 -68.36 37.42 -137.61
CA SER A 633 -68.88 36.83 -138.85
C SER A 633 -70.31 37.27 -139.18
N LEU A 634 -71.16 37.50 -138.17
CA LEU A 634 -72.54 37.99 -138.35
C LEU A 634 -72.55 39.43 -138.88
N ILE A 635 -71.68 40.30 -138.36
CA ILE A 635 -71.57 41.71 -138.79
C ILE A 635 -71.11 41.81 -140.24
N ILE A 636 -70.11 41.00 -140.65
CA ILE A 636 -69.65 40.93 -142.04
C ILE A 636 -70.76 40.38 -142.94
N PHE A 637 -71.49 39.34 -142.50
CA PHE A 637 -72.57 38.71 -143.26
C PHE A 637 -73.74 39.67 -143.52
N VAL A 638 -74.14 40.47 -142.53
CA VAL A 638 -75.20 41.50 -142.69
C VAL A 638 -74.73 42.64 -143.61
N GLY A 639 -73.46 43.05 -143.53
CA GLY A 639 -72.88 44.05 -144.41
C GLY A 639 -72.82 43.62 -145.88
N MET A 640 -72.55 42.33 -146.16
CA MET A 640 -72.46 41.82 -147.54
C MET A 640 -73.83 41.49 -148.17
N LEU A 641 -74.89 41.27 -147.38
CA LEU A 641 -76.25 41.04 -147.90
C LEU A 641 -76.88 42.28 -148.58
N VAL A 642 -76.32 43.47 -148.38
CA VAL A 642 -76.78 44.75 -148.99
C VAL A 642 -76.14 45.01 -150.37
N TRP A 643 -75.15 44.22 -150.80
CA TRP A 643 -74.56 44.29 -152.15
C TRP A 643 -74.68 42.95 -152.88
N TYR A 644 -75.26 42.99 -154.07
CA TYR A 644 -75.85 41.84 -154.77
C TYR A 644 -74.80 40.83 -155.30
N PHE A 645 -74.40 39.83 -154.52
CA PHE A 645 -73.67 38.64 -155.02
C PHE A 645 -74.08 37.34 -154.29
N LYS A 646 -74.73 36.42 -155.01
CA LYS A 646 -75.42 35.22 -154.48
C LYS A 646 -74.59 33.98 -154.03
N PRO A 647 -73.29 33.76 -154.38
CA PRO A 647 -72.64 32.48 -154.02
C PRO A 647 -71.86 32.48 -152.68
N ILE A 648 -71.58 33.63 -152.07
CA ILE A 648 -70.69 33.72 -150.89
C ILE A 648 -71.44 33.45 -149.56
N THR A 649 -72.76 33.59 -149.54
CA THR A 649 -73.55 33.55 -148.30
C THR A 649 -73.61 32.16 -147.64
N TYR A 650 -73.54 31.07 -148.40
CA TYR A 650 -73.65 29.72 -147.83
C TYR A 650 -72.43 29.27 -147.02
N LEU A 651 -71.21 29.70 -147.40
CA LEU A 651 -69.98 29.35 -146.68
C LEU A 651 -69.95 29.96 -145.27
N PHE A 652 -70.41 31.21 -145.14
CA PHE A 652 -70.46 31.90 -143.86
C PHE A 652 -71.51 31.33 -142.91
N LEU A 653 -72.65 30.85 -143.44
CA LEU A 653 -73.66 30.18 -142.62
C LEU A 653 -73.13 28.88 -141.99
N PHE A 654 -72.35 28.10 -142.76
CA PHE A 654 -71.73 26.87 -142.25
C PHE A 654 -70.69 27.16 -141.15
N LEU A 655 -69.83 28.16 -141.36
CA LEU A 655 -68.85 28.57 -140.35
C LEU A 655 -69.53 29.04 -139.06
N PHE A 656 -70.61 29.82 -139.18
CA PHE A 656 -71.40 30.25 -138.02
C PHE A 656 -71.99 29.07 -137.25
N LEU A 657 -72.56 28.08 -137.95
CA LEU A 657 -73.15 26.90 -137.31
C LEU A 657 -72.09 26.03 -136.59
N SER A 658 -70.94 25.82 -137.22
CA SER A 658 -69.83 25.05 -136.62
C SER A 658 -69.28 25.71 -135.34
N SER A 659 -69.19 27.05 -135.35
CA SER A 659 -68.81 27.83 -134.16
C SER A 659 -69.83 27.72 -133.04
N LEU A 660 -71.12 27.64 -133.38
CA LEU A 660 -72.21 27.48 -132.42
C LEU A 660 -72.14 26.13 -131.71
N VAL A 661 -71.89 25.04 -132.46
CA VAL A 661 -71.70 23.70 -131.89
C VAL A 661 -70.46 23.63 -130.99
N TYR A 662 -69.36 24.26 -131.41
CA TYR A 662 -68.14 24.32 -130.61
C TYR A 662 -68.32 25.11 -129.30
N CYS A 663 -69.07 26.21 -129.33
CA CYS A 663 -69.46 26.94 -128.13
C CYS A 663 -70.35 26.10 -127.21
N PHE A 664 -71.33 25.38 -127.77
CA PHE A 664 -72.18 24.49 -126.99
C PHE A 664 -71.39 23.36 -126.31
N PHE A 665 -70.46 22.73 -127.03
CA PHE A 665 -69.64 21.66 -126.50
C PHE A 665 -68.73 22.13 -125.36
N ASN A 666 -68.09 23.29 -125.51
CA ASN A 666 -67.26 23.84 -124.44
C ASN A 666 -68.08 24.36 -123.24
N CYS A 667 -69.28 24.90 -123.48
CA CYS A 667 -70.21 25.22 -122.39
C CYS A 667 -70.63 23.95 -121.64
N PHE A 668 -70.88 22.84 -122.35
CA PHE A 668 -71.22 21.55 -121.74
C PHE A 668 -70.07 20.97 -120.91
N ILE A 669 -68.83 20.98 -121.41
CA ILE A 669 -67.64 20.54 -120.63
C ILE A 669 -67.46 21.42 -119.40
N ARG A 670 -67.57 22.74 -119.54
CA ARG A 670 -67.44 23.68 -118.42
C ARG A 670 -68.53 23.47 -117.37
N TYR A 671 -69.75 23.16 -117.80
CA TYR A 671 -70.85 22.78 -116.91
C TYR A 671 -70.55 21.46 -116.18
N LYS A 672 -70.09 20.41 -116.88
CA LYS A 672 -69.74 19.12 -116.28
C LYS A 672 -68.60 19.24 -115.26
N LEU A 673 -67.55 20.02 -115.57
CA LEU A 673 -66.44 20.27 -114.66
C LEU A 673 -66.86 21.12 -113.45
N LYS A 674 -67.69 22.17 -113.66
CA LYS A 674 -68.27 22.94 -112.53
C LYS A 674 -69.13 22.05 -111.63
N LYS A 675 -69.93 21.16 -112.21
CA LYS A 675 -70.72 20.16 -111.45
C LYS A 675 -69.81 19.22 -110.68
N HIS A 676 -68.68 18.79 -111.27
CA HIS A 676 -67.74 17.92 -110.58
C HIS A 676 -67.02 18.61 -109.41
N VAL A 677 -66.62 19.88 -109.57
CA VAL A 677 -66.10 20.71 -108.46
C VAL A 677 -67.16 20.89 -107.38
N SER A 678 -68.43 21.11 -107.76
CA SER A 678 -69.53 21.21 -106.79
C SER A 678 -69.70 19.92 -105.98
N ILE A 679 -69.65 18.75 -106.62
CA ILE A 679 -69.74 17.45 -105.95
C ILE A 679 -68.54 17.25 -105.01
N LYS A 680 -67.32 17.55 -105.46
CA LYS A 680 -66.12 17.41 -104.63
C LYS A 680 -66.08 18.40 -103.46
N ASN A 681 -66.56 19.63 -103.65
CA ASN A 681 -66.73 20.58 -102.55
C ASN A 681 -67.80 20.10 -101.55
N GLN A 682 -68.85 19.42 -102.02
CA GLN A 682 -69.85 18.81 -101.14
C GLN A 682 -69.29 17.61 -100.37
N GLU A 683 -68.49 16.76 -101.01
CA GLU A 683 -67.73 15.68 -100.34
C GLU A 683 -66.78 16.24 -99.28
N LYS A 684 -66.07 17.34 -99.60
CA LYS A 684 -65.21 18.05 -98.67
C LYS A 684 -66.00 18.57 -97.46
N GLY A 685 -67.12 19.26 -97.69
CA GLY A 685 -67.97 19.78 -96.61
C GLY A 685 -68.51 18.66 -95.70
N ASN A 686 -68.90 17.53 -96.27
CA ASN A 686 -69.32 16.36 -95.49
C ASN A 686 -68.18 15.80 -94.63
N LEU A 687 -66.94 15.78 -95.14
CA LEU A 687 -65.77 15.33 -94.38
C LEU A 687 -65.34 16.33 -93.31
N GLU A 688 -65.48 17.63 -93.56
CA GLU A 688 -65.25 18.68 -92.55
C GLU A 688 -66.24 18.54 -91.39
N ILE A 689 -67.53 18.27 -91.65
CA ILE A 689 -68.53 17.99 -90.60
C ILE A 689 -68.19 16.71 -89.80
N VAL A 690 -67.68 15.67 -90.46
CA VAL A 690 -67.25 14.45 -89.76
C VAL A 690 -65.99 14.73 -88.93
N LEU A 691 -65.09 15.58 -89.42
CA LEU A 691 -63.88 15.96 -88.71
C LEU A 691 -64.21 16.77 -87.45
N THR A 692 -65.14 17.74 -87.52
CA THR A 692 -65.56 18.50 -86.34
C THR A 692 -66.19 17.60 -85.28
N LYS A 693 -67.01 16.62 -85.68
CA LYS A 693 -67.54 15.60 -84.74
C LYS A 693 -66.45 14.78 -84.06
N VAL A 694 -65.42 14.37 -84.79
CA VAL A 694 -64.27 13.64 -84.20
C VAL A 694 -63.45 14.56 -83.28
N GLU A 695 -63.33 15.85 -83.60
CA GLU A 695 -62.66 16.83 -82.73
C GLU A 695 -63.44 17.10 -81.44
N GLU A 696 -64.77 17.12 -81.50
CA GLU A 696 -65.65 17.17 -80.31
C GLU A 696 -65.53 15.89 -79.47
N GLU A 697 -65.56 14.71 -80.10
CA GLU A 697 -65.32 13.42 -79.42
C GLU A 697 -63.96 13.41 -78.70
N GLU A 698 -62.88 13.83 -79.36
CA GLU A 698 -61.54 13.94 -78.77
C GLU A 698 -61.52 14.90 -77.56
N LEU A 699 -62.20 16.06 -77.66
CA LEU A 699 -62.27 17.04 -76.58
C LEU A 699 -63.04 16.48 -75.37
N THR A 700 -64.15 15.77 -75.59
CA THR A 700 -64.89 15.13 -74.50
C THR A 700 -64.08 14.04 -73.79
N LEU A 701 -63.30 13.25 -74.54
CA LEU A 701 -62.40 12.24 -73.97
C LEU A 701 -61.27 12.88 -73.15
N LYS A 702 -60.64 13.97 -73.64
CA LYS A 702 -59.63 14.73 -72.86
C LYS A 702 -60.19 15.29 -71.56
N ASN A 703 -61.42 15.80 -71.57
CA ASN A 703 -62.07 16.28 -70.36
C ASN A 703 -62.32 15.14 -69.36
N LYS A 704 -62.70 13.95 -69.84
CA LYS A 704 -62.86 12.76 -68.98
C LYS A 704 -61.52 12.31 -68.36
N VAL A 705 -60.43 12.31 -69.14
CA VAL A 705 -59.08 12.03 -68.62
C VAL A 705 -58.73 13.00 -67.49
N ASN A 706 -58.89 14.30 -67.72
CA ASN A 706 -58.58 15.31 -66.70
C ASN A 706 -59.43 15.14 -65.42
N GLN A 707 -60.72 14.83 -65.55
CA GLN A 707 -61.59 14.57 -64.40
C GLN A 707 -61.12 13.38 -63.57
N LYS A 708 -60.68 12.30 -64.23
CA LYS A 708 -60.22 11.08 -63.55
C LYS A 708 -58.86 11.29 -62.88
N ILE A 709 -57.94 12.04 -63.49
CA ILE A 709 -56.67 12.44 -62.87
C ILE A 709 -56.91 13.23 -61.58
N VAL A 710 -57.82 14.22 -61.61
CA VAL A 710 -58.17 15.01 -60.41
C VAL A 710 -58.73 14.12 -59.28
N LEU A 711 -59.54 13.10 -59.61
CA LEU A 711 -60.05 12.15 -58.61
C LEU A 711 -58.93 11.27 -58.04
N ILE A 712 -57.98 10.81 -58.86
CA ILE A 712 -56.83 10.04 -58.39
C ILE A 712 -55.95 10.88 -57.46
N GLU A 713 -55.68 12.14 -57.81
CA GLU A 713 -54.94 13.08 -56.95
C GLU A 713 -55.67 13.31 -55.61
N LYS A 714 -57.00 13.41 -55.64
CA LYS A 714 -57.81 13.51 -54.41
C LYS A 714 -57.63 12.29 -53.51
N TYR A 715 -57.76 11.08 -54.05
CA TYR A 715 -57.60 9.84 -53.26
C TYR A 715 -56.15 9.64 -52.78
N LYS A 716 -55.14 10.05 -53.55
CA LYS A 716 -53.73 10.05 -53.11
C LYS A 716 -53.52 10.97 -51.90
N LYS A 717 -54.17 12.14 -51.89
CA LYS A 717 -54.14 13.04 -50.74
C LYS A 717 -54.83 12.43 -49.51
N GLU A 718 -56.01 11.84 -49.69
CA GLU A 718 -56.72 11.13 -48.61
C GLU A 718 -55.87 9.98 -48.04
N LEU A 719 -55.13 9.24 -48.88
CA LEU A 719 -54.17 8.22 -48.41
C LEU A 719 -53.03 8.81 -47.57
N GLN A 720 -52.51 9.97 -47.95
CA GLN A 720 -51.44 10.63 -47.21
C GLN A 720 -51.92 11.09 -45.82
N ASP A 721 -53.16 11.58 -45.73
CA ASP A 721 -53.80 11.96 -44.47
C ASP A 721 -54.02 10.72 -43.59
N ILE A 722 -54.57 9.63 -44.15
CA ILE A 722 -54.77 8.35 -43.44
C ILE A 722 -53.43 7.77 -42.94
N ALA A 723 -52.37 7.83 -43.74
CA ALA A 723 -51.04 7.35 -43.34
C ALA A 723 -50.47 8.16 -42.15
N THR A 724 -50.75 9.45 -42.10
CA THR A 724 -50.34 10.33 -40.99
C THR A 724 -51.09 9.93 -39.71
N ASP A 725 -52.41 9.73 -39.79
CA ASP A 725 -53.24 9.29 -38.67
C ASP A 725 -52.83 7.90 -38.16
N ILE A 726 -52.53 6.95 -39.06
CA ILE A 726 -52.01 5.63 -38.70
C ILE A 726 -50.70 5.75 -37.91
N SER A 727 -49.79 6.64 -38.32
CA SER A 727 -48.54 6.86 -37.61
C SER A 727 -48.76 7.43 -36.20
N GLU A 728 -49.70 8.36 -36.04
CA GLU A 728 -50.01 8.96 -34.74
C GLU A 728 -50.64 7.93 -33.78
N VAL A 729 -51.60 7.14 -34.27
CA VAL A 729 -52.25 6.09 -33.48
C VAL A 729 -51.25 5.00 -33.08
N LYS A 730 -50.36 4.57 -33.98
CA LYS A 730 -49.28 3.61 -33.64
C LYS A 730 -48.35 4.14 -32.54
N LYS A 731 -47.99 5.43 -32.60
CA LYS A 731 -47.19 6.05 -31.55
C LYS A 731 -47.91 6.00 -30.20
N LYS A 732 -49.21 6.35 -30.18
CA LYS A 732 -50.03 6.28 -28.96
C LYS A 732 -50.12 4.87 -28.38
N ILE A 733 -50.28 3.84 -29.22
CA ILE A 733 -50.28 2.45 -28.77
C ILE A 733 -48.95 2.07 -28.12
N ASN A 734 -47.81 2.42 -28.73
CA ASN A 734 -46.49 2.17 -28.15
C ASN A 734 -46.30 2.85 -26.78
N ASP A 735 -46.75 4.11 -26.64
CA ASP A 735 -46.66 4.84 -25.37
C ASP A 735 -47.52 4.17 -24.27
N LEU A 736 -48.67 3.58 -24.64
CA LEU A 736 -49.53 2.83 -23.71
C LEU A 736 -48.92 1.47 -23.34
N GLU A 737 -48.27 0.77 -24.27
CA GLU A 737 -47.53 -0.48 -24.01
C GLU A 737 -46.38 -0.29 -23.02
N GLU A 738 -45.65 0.82 -23.11
CA GLU A 738 -44.59 1.13 -22.16
C GLU A 738 -45.15 1.36 -20.75
N LYS A 739 -46.29 2.06 -20.64
CA LYS A 739 -46.98 2.27 -19.35
C LYS A 739 -47.50 0.97 -18.76
N GLU A 740 -48.14 0.11 -19.57
CA GLU A 740 -48.61 -1.23 -19.17
C GLU A 740 -47.46 -2.03 -18.54
N LYS A 741 -46.29 -2.06 -19.20
CA LYS A 741 -45.11 -2.76 -18.72
C LYS A 741 -44.60 -2.26 -17.36
N ILE A 742 -44.65 -0.95 -17.11
CA ILE A 742 -44.24 -0.34 -15.83
C ILE A 742 -45.17 -0.83 -14.70
N HIS A 743 -46.48 -0.83 -14.94
CA HIS A 743 -47.48 -1.28 -13.97
C HIS A 743 -47.39 -2.78 -13.71
N ASP A 744 -47.22 -3.61 -14.75
CA ASP A 744 -47.02 -5.06 -14.60
C ASP A 744 -45.74 -5.39 -13.82
N GLN A 745 -44.65 -4.67 -14.07
CA GLN A 745 -43.41 -4.85 -13.32
C GLN A 745 -43.62 -4.55 -11.83
N PHE A 746 -44.33 -3.47 -11.50
CA PHE A 746 -44.67 -3.13 -10.11
C PHE A 746 -45.53 -4.23 -9.45
N LEU A 747 -46.58 -4.71 -10.14
CA LEU A 747 -47.45 -5.76 -9.61
C LEU A 747 -46.73 -7.10 -9.44
N SER A 748 -45.80 -7.45 -10.33
CA SER A 748 -45.02 -8.69 -10.23
C SER A 748 -44.05 -8.73 -9.04
N GLN A 749 -43.62 -7.56 -8.55
CA GLN A 749 -42.71 -7.45 -7.40
C GLN A 749 -43.44 -7.64 -6.05
N HIS A 750 -44.76 -7.58 -6.04
CA HIS A 750 -45.55 -7.64 -4.81
C HIS A 750 -46.58 -8.77 -4.84
N ASP A 751 -46.30 -9.83 -4.07
CA ASP A 751 -47.24 -10.93 -3.86
C ASP A 751 -48.32 -10.52 -2.85
N THR A 752 -49.50 -10.17 -3.36
CA THR A 752 -50.63 -9.73 -2.55
C THR A 752 -51.06 -10.79 -1.53
N HIS A 753 -50.90 -12.08 -1.82
CA HIS A 753 -51.33 -13.14 -0.92
C HIS A 753 -50.41 -13.22 0.31
N LYS A 754 -49.09 -13.08 0.12
CA LYS A 754 -48.12 -13.01 1.22
C LYS A 754 -48.34 -11.79 2.11
N LEU A 755 -48.68 -10.63 1.55
CA LEU A 755 -48.95 -9.42 2.31
C LEU A 755 -50.20 -9.57 3.20
N ILE A 756 -51.27 -10.19 2.68
CA ILE A 756 -52.49 -10.46 3.46
C ILE A 756 -52.20 -11.45 4.59
N GLN A 757 -51.51 -12.56 4.30
CA GLN A 757 -51.14 -13.56 5.31
C GLN A 757 -50.28 -12.95 6.43
N ARG A 758 -49.34 -12.07 6.07
CA ARG A 758 -48.49 -11.35 7.04
C ARG A 758 -49.30 -10.42 7.94
N LYS A 759 -50.30 -9.73 7.39
CA LYS A 759 -51.21 -8.87 8.18
C LYS A 759 -52.00 -9.70 9.22
N GLU A 760 -52.55 -10.85 8.82
CA GLU A 760 -53.31 -11.73 9.71
C GLU A 760 -52.46 -12.30 10.85
N GLU A 761 -51.21 -12.67 10.57
CA GLU A 761 -50.25 -13.13 11.59
C GLU A 761 -49.98 -12.05 12.64
N LEU A 762 -49.74 -10.81 12.20
CA LEU A 762 -49.46 -9.67 13.08
C LEU A 762 -50.68 -9.31 13.96
N LEU A 763 -51.89 -9.38 13.41
CA LEU A 763 -53.12 -9.14 14.18
C LEU A 763 -53.33 -10.20 15.27
N ASN A 764 -53.10 -11.48 14.96
CA ASN A 764 -53.17 -12.57 15.95
C ASN A 764 -52.12 -12.41 17.07
N ASN A 765 -50.94 -11.88 16.74
CA ASN A 765 -49.92 -11.58 17.75
C ASN A 765 -50.34 -10.42 18.67
N ILE A 766 -50.98 -9.38 18.15
CA ILE A 766 -51.50 -8.26 18.95
C ILE A 766 -52.67 -8.73 19.84
N GLU A 767 -53.58 -9.54 19.32
CA GLU A 767 -54.74 -10.06 20.06
C GLU A 767 -54.34 -10.94 21.25
N LYS A 768 -53.21 -11.65 21.18
CA LYS A 768 -52.66 -12.40 22.32
C LYS A 768 -52.05 -11.53 23.42
N VAL A 769 -51.74 -10.27 23.10
CA VAL A 769 -51.13 -9.30 24.05
C VAL A 769 -52.17 -8.47 24.77
N LEU A 770 -53.23 -8.07 24.06
CA LEU A 770 -54.39 -7.38 24.62
C LEU A 770 -55.22 -8.33 25.48
#